data_AF-A0A5J4VA61-F1
#
_entry.id   AF-A0A5J4VA61-F1
#
_cell.length_a   1.000
_cell.length_b   1.000
_cell.length_c   1.000
_cell.angle_alpha   90.00
_cell.angle_beta   90.00
_cell.angle_gamma   90.00
#
_symmetry.space_group_name_H-M   'P 1'
#
loop_
_entity.id
_entity.type
_entity.pdbx_description
1 polymer ?
#
loop_
_entity_poly.entity_id
_entity_poly.type
_entity_poly.pdbx_seq_one_letter_code
_entity_poly.pdbx_strand_id
1 'polypeptide(L)'
;YKPTGCICTSDYHPKQCECDAHASAGWPKATCDAAKEPCTSANNPVGCTPVCTNSQFETEENCLCPAEQSWTSQCKVGHCSGGTFAEPTPIGCGPVDCTSSSQSYACVCTLANHPSLCTCPDPSTSTSNEITFNNAKCTEWKTYNALPTCNSATLTEGGCKCTGEYEPKGCTYDPLVEVGNCVGGNFDHPTPFGCTVQDCGAQTDFACYCTSANHLAGCICKDDPLLDSNAVDFTKEVCEATLVYQGLSACGAGDAQPTNNCKCTLDFKPTGCKYDPQVELLACSGGTFARPEPLGCFPGTCAGDGTTLFPCLCDPTHIPNGCTCAEDPEEEPTSNEVTFDHATCEASLEYKGLTDCSSEEVGEGCKCTTDFEPVGCTYNPLREPKDCSNGDFEHPEPFGCIPAACTGGTTDFPCICTKTNHPYKCTCAEDPEDQPGSNAVEFDRAKCEATLVYQSLTACDSEEVGSGCKCTSSHEPAGCTYDPLREPANCNDGTFEHPEPLGCNPTTCAVATSETTGFPCICSGSDNSPTGCTCPDDLTGIPIDKCECLPTADPRATVDGICAPYCTAKGQPSASCVCDTADQDTYTPAKCAEDKVTIPATADCTNVTKDTSAVDCPCPTDKKELKADPRSGKGGLCAAGSMRAALAVVVSALIIPAFILFF
;
A
#
# COMPACT_ATOMS: atom_id res chain seq x y z
N TYR A 1 1.74 -35.49 -42.95
CA TYR A 1 0.47 -34.79 -43.24
C TYR A 1 0.77 -33.31 -43.18
N LYS A 2 0.92 -32.62 -44.32
CA LYS A 2 1.01 -31.15 -44.35
C LYS A 2 -0.42 -30.60 -44.49
N PRO A 3 -0.81 -29.54 -43.77
CA PRO A 3 -2.15 -28.98 -43.89
C PRO A 3 -2.36 -28.44 -45.32
N THR A 4 -3.55 -28.66 -45.85
CA THR A 4 -3.98 -28.22 -47.18
C THR A 4 -3.98 -26.69 -47.24
N GLY A 5 -3.13 -26.08 -48.10
CA GLY A 5 -3.08 -24.63 -48.32
C GLY A 5 -1.70 -23.96 -48.23
N CYS A 6 -0.66 -24.64 -47.74
CA CYS A 6 0.68 -24.04 -47.54
C CYS A 6 1.67 -24.22 -48.71
N ILE A 7 1.18 -24.44 -49.94
CA ILE A 7 2.04 -24.57 -51.14
C ILE A 7 1.86 -23.32 -51.99
N CYS A 8 2.98 -22.64 -52.23
CA CYS A 8 3.09 -21.49 -53.11
C CYS A 8 2.52 -21.75 -54.53
N THR A 9 1.63 -20.89 -55.03
CA THR A 9 1.14 -20.88 -56.43
C THR A 9 1.45 -19.55 -57.10
N SER A 10 1.16 -19.42 -58.42
CA SER A 10 1.36 -18.14 -59.14
C SER A 10 0.56 -16.97 -58.56
N ASP A 11 -0.53 -17.28 -57.84
CA ASP A 11 -1.51 -16.31 -57.37
C ASP A 11 -1.58 -16.27 -55.81
N TYR A 12 -0.78 -17.07 -55.10
CA TYR A 12 -0.79 -17.13 -53.62
C TYR A 12 0.59 -17.53 -53.05
N HIS A 13 1.29 -16.57 -52.42
CA HIS A 13 2.68 -16.74 -51.95
C HIS A 13 3.02 -15.97 -50.65
N PRO A 14 2.28 -16.14 -49.54
CA PRO A 14 2.64 -15.52 -48.26
C PRO A 14 3.98 -16.08 -47.74
N LYS A 15 4.68 -15.32 -46.89
CA LYS A 15 6.01 -15.67 -46.32
C LYS A 15 6.09 -17.10 -45.74
N GLN A 16 4.97 -17.58 -45.20
CA GLN A 16 4.81 -18.87 -44.52
C GLN A 16 4.57 -20.10 -45.44
N CYS A 17 4.39 -19.93 -46.75
CA CYS A 17 4.24 -21.05 -47.67
C CYS A 17 5.59 -21.71 -48.00
N GLU A 18 5.64 -23.02 -48.21
CA GLU A 18 6.87 -23.72 -48.60
C GLU A 18 6.96 -23.88 -50.13
N CYS A 19 8.14 -23.60 -50.70
CA CYS A 19 8.41 -23.82 -52.12
C CYS A 19 8.67 -25.31 -52.37
N ASP A 20 7.65 -26.03 -52.82
CA ASP A 20 7.72 -27.47 -53.13
C ASP A 20 8.27 -27.71 -54.56
N ALA A 21 9.01 -28.80 -54.74
CA ALA A 21 9.54 -29.26 -56.04
C ALA A 21 8.54 -30.16 -56.80
N HIS A 22 7.31 -30.32 -56.29
CA HIS A 22 6.34 -31.25 -56.84
C HIS A 22 5.89 -30.86 -58.26
N ALA A 23 5.93 -31.81 -59.20
CA ALA A 23 5.63 -31.59 -60.63
C ALA A 23 4.20 -31.12 -60.95
N SER A 24 3.31 -31.12 -59.94
CA SER A 24 1.92 -30.67 -60.01
C SER A 24 1.72 -29.23 -59.51
N ALA A 25 2.73 -28.60 -58.91
CA ALA A 25 2.69 -27.19 -58.57
C ALA A 25 2.94 -26.39 -59.85
N GLY A 26 1.97 -25.59 -60.30
CA GLY A 26 2.09 -24.76 -61.51
C GLY A 26 3.17 -23.66 -61.43
N TRP A 27 4.02 -23.64 -60.39
CA TRP A 27 5.04 -22.64 -60.15
C TRP A 27 6.41 -23.31 -59.90
N PRO A 28 7.40 -23.13 -60.79
CA PRO A 28 8.72 -23.77 -60.64
C PRO A 28 9.40 -23.35 -59.34
N LYS A 29 9.97 -24.31 -58.60
CA LYS A 29 10.63 -24.06 -57.30
C LYS A 29 11.65 -22.91 -57.35
N ALA A 30 12.46 -22.85 -58.41
CA ALA A 30 13.44 -21.76 -58.58
C ALA A 30 12.79 -20.38 -58.72
N THR A 31 11.60 -20.29 -59.33
CA THR A 31 10.83 -19.04 -59.45
C THR A 31 10.15 -18.69 -58.12
N CYS A 32 9.67 -19.70 -57.37
CA CYS A 32 9.13 -19.52 -56.02
C CYS A 32 10.20 -19.04 -55.03
N ASP A 33 11.38 -19.66 -55.04
CA ASP A 33 12.50 -19.27 -54.19
C ASP A 33 12.95 -17.83 -54.53
N ALA A 34 13.02 -17.49 -55.83
CA ALA A 34 13.40 -16.16 -56.30
C ALA A 34 12.39 -15.05 -55.95
N ALA A 35 11.10 -15.38 -55.86
CA ALA A 35 10.06 -14.43 -55.47
C ALA A 35 10.11 -14.06 -53.98
N LYS A 36 10.79 -14.87 -53.15
CA LYS A 36 10.98 -14.60 -51.72
C LYS A 36 12.17 -13.68 -51.41
N GLU A 37 12.99 -13.35 -52.41
CA GLU A 37 14.16 -12.47 -52.26
C GLU A 37 13.82 -11.01 -52.64
N PRO A 38 14.43 -10.01 -51.98
CA PRO A 38 14.24 -8.60 -52.33
C PRO A 38 14.83 -8.26 -53.70
N CYS A 39 14.09 -7.50 -54.52
CA CYS A 39 14.56 -7.10 -55.85
C CYS A 39 15.84 -6.27 -55.82
N THR A 40 16.85 -6.65 -56.61
CA THR A 40 18.13 -5.90 -56.68
C THR A 40 18.07 -4.69 -57.62
N SER A 41 17.16 -4.69 -58.61
CA SER A 41 16.78 -3.56 -59.49
C SER A 41 15.90 -4.06 -60.65
N ALA A 42 14.92 -3.25 -61.09
CA ALA A 42 14.06 -3.50 -62.26
C ALA A 42 13.44 -4.90 -62.35
N ASN A 43 12.85 -5.40 -61.25
CA ASN A 43 12.22 -6.72 -61.15
C ASN A 43 13.15 -7.88 -61.57
N ASN A 44 14.42 -7.81 -61.18
CA ASN A 44 15.36 -8.90 -61.36
C ASN A 44 15.63 -9.57 -59.99
N PRO A 45 15.36 -10.88 -59.85
CA PRO A 45 14.72 -11.78 -60.82
C PRO A 45 13.23 -11.49 -61.05
N VAL A 46 12.70 -11.89 -62.21
CA VAL A 46 11.28 -11.69 -62.56
C VAL A 46 10.39 -12.37 -61.53
N GLY A 47 9.61 -11.58 -60.79
CA GLY A 47 8.73 -12.04 -59.71
C GLY A 47 9.24 -11.78 -58.28
N CYS A 48 10.38 -11.12 -58.09
CA CYS A 48 10.86 -10.67 -56.77
C CYS A 48 9.94 -9.62 -56.12
N THR A 49 9.97 -9.51 -54.79
CA THR A 49 9.27 -8.45 -54.04
C THR A 49 10.17 -7.21 -53.89
N PRO A 50 9.70 -5.99 -54.21
CA PRO A 50 10.52 -4.78 -54.09
C PRO A 50 10.84 -4.45 -52.62
N VAL A 51 11.95 -3.73 -52.37
CA VAL A 51 12.29 -3.23 -51.03
C VAL A 51 11.44 -2.00 -50.72
N CYS A 52 10.88 -1.94 -49.50
CA CYS A 52 10.10 -0.77 -49.06
C CYS A 52 10.97 0.50 -49.08
N THR A 53 10.41 1.62 -49.53
CA THR A 53 11.01 2.95 -49.34
C THR A 53 10.67 3.53 -47.97
N ASN A 54 11.35 4.60 -47.55
CA ASN A 54 11.01 5.30 -46.31
C ASN A 54 9.52 5.71 -46.35
N SER A 55 8.76 5.38 -45.30
CA SER A 55 7.29 5.49 -45.21
C SER A 55 6.45 4.44 -45.95
N GLN A 56 7.05 3.35 -46.46
CA GLN A 56 6.33 2.14 -46.88
C GLN A 56 6.45 1.04 -45.82
N PHE A 57 5.40 0.23 -45.69
CA PHE A 57 5.31 -0.84 -44.69
C PHE A 57 5.14 -2.18 -45.37
N GLU A 58 5.69 -3.22 -44.75
CA GLU A 58 5.58 -4.58 -45.26
C GLU A 58 4.15 -5.10 -45.05
N THR A 59 3.46 -5.38 -46.15
CA THR A 59 2.20 -6.14 -46.18
C THR A 59 2.39 -7.41 -47.00
N GLU A 60 1.44 -8.34 -46.96
CA GLU A 60 1.57 -9.65 -47.64
C GLU A 60 1.83 -9.56 -49.15
N GLU A 61 1.60 -8.40 -49.80
CA GLU A 61 1.68 -8.25 -51.26
C GLU A 61 2.51 -7.04 -51.77
N ASN A 62 3.08 -6.18 -50.92
CA ASN A 62 3.57 -4.87 -51.36
C ASN A 62 5.10 -4.71 -51.45
N CYS A 63 5.84 -4.92 -50.36
CA CYS A 63 7.30 -4.72 -50.33
C CYS A 63 7.96 -5.42 -49.11
N LEU A 64 9.28 -5.62 -49.14
CA LEU A 64 10.07 -6.17 -48.02
C LEU A 64 10.84 -5.06 -47.28
N CYS A 65 10.74 -5.05 -45.95
CA CYS A 65 11.50 -4.11 -45.12
C CYS A 65 13.00 -4.43 -45.15
N PRO A 66 13.88 -3.44 -45.39
CA PRO A 66 15.32 -3.66 -45.40
C PRO A 66 15.82 -4.11 -44.02
N ALA A 67 16.78 -5.04 -43.96
CA ALA A 67 17.25 -5.62 -42.70
C ALA A 67 18.10 -4.67 -41.84
N GLU A 68 18.74 -3.66 -42.45
CA GLU A 68 19.77 -2.83 -41.79
C GLU A 68 19.51 -1.31 -41.93
N GLN A 69 18.27 -0.87 -41.73
CA GLN A 69 17.94 0.55 -41.68
C GLN A 69 17.42 0.94 -40.30
N SER A 70 17.63 2.21 -39.90
CA SER A 70 17.16 2.71 -38.60
C SER A 70 15.63 2.65 -38.44
N TRP A 71 14.89 2.62 -39.55
CA TRP A 71 13.44 2.54 -39.60
C TRP A 71 12.90 1.12 -39.86
N THR A 72 13.76 0.09 -39.89
CA THR A 72 13.37 -1.31 -40.13
C THR A 72 12.32 -1.81 -39.14
N SER A 73 12.41 -1.43 -37.86
CA SER A 73 11.42 -1.81 -36.84
C SER A 73 10.06 -1.16 -37.08
N GLN A 74 10.04 0.10 -37.52
CA GLN A 74 8.81 0.83 -37.86
C GLN A 74 8.18 0.30 -39.16
N CYS A 75 9.01 -0.07 -40.13
CA CYS A 75 8.59 -0.69 -41.38
C CYS A 75 7.86 -2.02 -41.16
N LYS A 76 8.36 -2.87 -40.25
CA LYS A 76 7.81 -4.20 -39.95
C LYS A 76 6.50 -4.16 -39.18
N VAL A 77 6.30 -3.13 -38.36
CA VAL A 77 5.10 -2.95 -37.55
C VAL A 77 4.00 -2.25 -38.35
N GLY A 78 4.34 -1.21 -39.12
CA GLY A 78 3.35 -0.42 -39.84
C GLY A 78 2.67 0.67 -39.00
N HIS A 79 2.02 1.64 -39.64
CA HIS A 79 1.15 2.61 -38.97
C HIS A 79 -0.32 2.26 -39.16
N CYS A 80 -1.11 2.43 -38.11
CA CYS A 80 -2.55 2.24 -38.20
C CYS A 80 -3.18 3.35 -39.05
N SER A 81 -3.83 2.97 -40.14
CA SER A 81 -4.52 3.90 -41.06
C SER A 81 -6.04 3.72 -41.07
N GLY A 82 -6.56 2.74 -40.32
CA GLY A 82 -7.99 2.45 -40.22
C GLY A 82 -8.30 1.32 -39.23
N GLY A 83 -9.52 0.79 -39.31
CA GLY A 83 -10.01 -0.30 -38.44
C GLY A 83 -10.70 0.19 -37.16
N THR A 84 -10.72 -0.66 -36.14
CA THR A 84 -11.18 -0.32 -34.78
C THR A 84 -10.03 -0.41 -33.79
N PHE A 85 -10.22 0.04 -32.55
CA PHE A 85 -9.23 -0.17 -31.48
C PHE A 85 -8.98 -1.66 -31.17
N ALA A 86 -9.99 -2.52 -31.35
CA ALA A 86 -9.85 -3.96 -31.16
C ALA A 86 -9.26 -4.67 -32.39
N GLU A 87 -9.52 -4.13 -33.58
CA GLU A 87 -9.09 -4.68 -34.87
C GLU A 87 -8.47 -3.57 -35.71
N PRO A 88 -7.24 -3.14 -35.37
CA PRO A 88 -6.60 -2.07 -36.11
C PRO A 88 -6.22 -2.58 -37.51
N THR A 89 -6.27 -1.69 -38.50
CA THR A 89 -5.95 -2.01 -39.89
C THR A 89 -4.73 -1.20 -40.32
N PRO A 90 -3.63 -1.87 -40.73
CA PRO A 90 -3.41 -3.33 -40.77
C PRO A 90 -3.31 -3.99 -39.38
N ILE A 91 -3.63 -5.27 -39.29
CA ILE A 91 -3.48 -6.03 -38.03
C ILE A 91 -2.00 -6.01 -37.61
N GLY A 92 -1.73 -5.63 -36.36
CA GLY A 92 -0.36 -5.54 -35.83
C GLY A 92 0.32 -4.18 -36.03
N CYS A 93 -0.38 -3.16 -36.54
CA CYS A 93 0.17 -1.82 -36.68
C CYS A 93 0.42 -1.11 -35.35
N GLY A 94 1.39 -0.20 -35.38
CA GLY A 94 1.71 0.72 -34.29
C GLY A 94 0.80 1.95 -34.35
N PRO A 95 0.24 2.39 -33.21
CA PRO A 95 -0.60 3.59 -33.16
C PRO A 95 0.22 4.84 -33.48
N VAL A 96 -0.37 5.75 -34.23
CA VAL A 96 0.16 7.11 -34.52
C VAL A 96 -0.62 8.15 -33.75
N ASP A 97 -0.13 9.39 -33.67
CA ASP A 97 -0.87 10.50 -33.05
C ASP A 97 -2.28 10.65 -33.62
N CYS A 98 -3.27 10.77 -32.74
CA CYS A 98 -4.65 10.98 -33.14
C CYS A 98 -4.78 12.32 -33.88
N THR A 99 -5.47 12.32 -35.03
CA THR A 99 -5.70 13.52 -35.84
C THR A 99 -7.12 14.07 -35.68
N SER A 100 -8.02 13.35 -35.00
CA SER A 100 -9.39 13.75 -34.74
C SER A 100 -9.90 13.18 -33.41
N SER A 101 -10.73 13.94 -32.68
CA SER A 101 -11.40 13.51 -31.45
C SER A 101 -12.49 12.43 -31.65
N SER A 102 -12.89 12.18 -32.90
CA SER A 102 -13.86 11.13 -33.27
C SER A 102 -13.21 9.95 -34.01
N GLN A 103 -11.89 9.88 -34.03
CA GLN A 103 -11.14 8.80 -34.67
C GLN A 103 -11.47 7.44 -34.04
N SER A 104 -11.78 6.44 -34.87
CA SER A 104 -12.29 5.14 -34.43
C SER A 104 -11.24 4.02 -34.37
N TYR A 105 -10.01 4.27 -34.82
CA TYR A 105 -8.92 3.29 -34.87
C TYR A 105 -7.77 3.68 -33.94
N ALA A 106 -6.92 2.69 -33.62
CA ALA A 106 -5.82 2.82 -32.68
C ALA A 106 -4.90 4.02 -32.97
N CYS A 107 -4.79 4.93 -32.00
CA CYS A 107 -3.95 6.13 -32.07
C CYS A 107 -3.46 6.54 -30.67
N VAL A 108 -2.39 7.35 -30.63
CA VAL A 108 -1.81 7.94 -29.42
C VAL A 108 -2.49 9.28 -29.13
N CYS A 109 -2.98 9.46 -27.90
CA CYS A 109 -3.68 10.68 -27.49
C CYS A 109 -2.77 11.90 -27.64
N THR A 110 -3.31 12.98 -28.21
CA THR A 110 -2.66 14.30 -28.26
C THR A 110 -3.50 15.31 -27.49
N LEU A 111 -2.93 16.49 -27.16
CA LEU A 111 -3.67 17.56 -26.51
C LEU A 111 -4.90 18.00 -27.32
N ALA A 112 -4.78 18.04 -28.65
CA ALA A 112 -5.87 18.45 -29.53
C ALA A 112 -6.87 17.32 -29.84
N ASN A 113 -6.44 16.06 -29.80
CA ASN A 113 -7.24 14.92 -30.24
C ASN A 113 -7.06 13.71 -29.31
N HIS A 114 -8.09 13.44 -28.52
CA HIS A 114 -8.11 12.36 -27.53
C HIS A 114 -9.47 11.63 -27.56
N PRO A 115 -9.72 10.75 -28.56
CA PRO A 115 -10.90 9.90 -28.56
C PRO A 115 -10.89 8.95 -27.35
N SER A 116 -12.05 8.49 -26.91
CA SER A 116 -12.23 7.73 -25.65
C SER A 116 -11.35 6.47 -25.51
N LEU A 117 -10.89 5.88 -26.61
CA LEU A 117 -10.07 4.67 -26.63
C LEU A 117 -8.60 4.90 -27.04
N CYS A 118 -8.14 6.14 -27.25
CA CYS A 118 -6.74 6.42 -27.59
C CYS A 118 -5.76 5.89 -26.53
N THR A 119 -4.53 5.57 -26.90
CA THR A 119 -3.47 5.11 -25.97
C THR A 119 -2.63 6.29 -25.49
N CYS A 120 -2.24 6.32 -24.21
CA CYS A 120 -1.42 7.41 -23.71
C CYS A 120 0.03 7.32 -24.24
N PRO A 121 0.71 8.45 -24.49
CA PRO A 121 2.09 8.44 -24.98
C PRO A 121 3.03 7.66 -24.05
N ASP A 122 3.91 6.84 -24.60
CA ASP A 122 4.93 6.13 -23.82
C ASP A 122 5.98 7.13 -23.31
N PRO A 123 6.31 7.13 -22.00
CA PRO A 123 7.32 8.03 -21.43
C PRO A 123 8.72 7.85 -22.04
N SER A 124 9.02 6.69 -22.64
CA SER A 124 10.35 6.34 -23.18
C SER A 124 10.56 6.68 -24.66
N THR A 125 9.50 6.94 -25.43
CA THR A 125 9.59 7.18 -26.89
C THR A 125 9.03 8.52 -27.35
N SER A 126 8.58 9.38 -26.42
CA SER A 126 7.99 10.66 -26.78
C SER A 126 9.05 11.63 -27.31
N THR A 127 9.13 11.77 -28.64
CA THR A 127 9.73 12.93 -29.31
C THR A 127 8.69 14.03 -29.56
N SER A 128 7.51 13.94 -28.92
CA SER A 128 6.50 15.00 -29.00
C SER A 128 7.03 16.23 -28.27
N ASN A 129 7.08 17.35 -28.98
CA ASN A 129 7.49 18.64 -28.44
C ASN A 129 6.43 19.27 -27.51
N GLU A 130 5.42 18.52 -27.05
CA GLU A 130 4.46 18.97 -26.06
C GLU A 130 4.84 18.45 -24.66
N ILE A 131 5.61 19.27 -23.95
CA ILE A 131 5.90 19.10 -22.51
C ILE A 131 4.58 19.12 -21.69
N THR A 132 3.47 19.58 -22.26
CA THR A 132 2.22 19.90 -21.57
C THR A 132 1.20 18.76 -21.46
N PHE A 133 1.24 17.70 -22.29
CA PHE A 133 0.33 16.53 -22.22
C PHE A 133 1.12 15.21 -22.23
N ASN A 134 1.84 14.97 -21.13
CA ASN A 134 2.64 13.77 -20.94
C ASN A 134 1.78 12.55 -20.51
N ASN A 135 2.41 11.39 -20.33
CA ASN A 135 1.74 10.16 -19.90
C ASN A 135 0.89 10.38 -18.64
N ALA A 136 1.41 11.10 -17.63
CA ALA A 136 0.72 11.37 -16.37
C ALA A 136 -0.58 12.18 -16.57
N LYS A 137 -0.52 13.30 -17.31
CA LYS A 137 -1.73 14.09 -17.61
C LYS A 137 -2.74 13.32 -18.46
N CYS A 138 -2.27 12.49 -19.38
CA CYS A 138 -3.14 11.62 -20.17
C CYS A 138 -3.86 10.59 -19.29
N THR A 139 -3.19 10.00 -18.30
CA THR A 139 -3.81 9.04 -17.37
C THR A 139 -4.84 9.70 -16.44
N GLU A 140 -4.57 10.91 -15.96
CA GLU A 140 -5.53 11.70 -15.19
C GLU A 140 -6.77 12.04 -16.00
N TRP A 141 -6.59 12.52 -17.23
CA TRP A 141 -7.70 12.84 -18.14
C TRP A 141 -8.57 11.61 -18.48
N LYS A 142 -7.95 10.43 -18.65
CA LYS A 142 -8.71 9.18 -18.87
C LYS A 142 -9.53 8.78 -17.67
N THR A 143 -8.98 8.94 -16.47
CA THR A 143 -9.68 8.67 -15.20
C THR A 143 -10.86 9.61 -15.05
N TYR A 144 -10.66 10.91 -15.29
CA TYR A 144 -11.73 11.89 -15.35
C TYR A 144 -12.80 11.50 -16.38
N ASN A 145 -12.41 11.07 -17.59
CA ASN A 145 -13.38 10.76 -18.64
C ASN A 145 -14.23 9.53 -18.41
N ALA A 146 -13.74 8.58 -17.62
CA ALA A 146 -14.49 7.41 -17.19
C ALA A 146 -15.61 7.75 -16.19
N LEU A 147 -15.58 8.94 -15.56
CA LEU A 147 -16.62 9.36 -14.62
C LEU A 147 -17.94 9.71 -15.33
N PRO A 148 -19.10 9.38 -14.73
CA PRO A 148 -20.39 9.82 -15.22
C PRO A 148 -20.57 11.33 -14.99
N THR A 149 -21.42 11.99 -15.78
CA THR A 149 -21.78 13.40 -15.57
C THR A 149 -22.67 13.55 -14.33
N CYS A 150 -22.39 14.50 -13.45
CA CYS A 150 -23.25 14.76 -12.30
C CYS A 150 -24.64 15.22 -12.77
N ASN A 151 -25.69 14.54 -12.29
CA ASN A 151 -27.09 14.79 -12.63
C ASN A 151 -27.96 15.12 -11.41
N SER A 152 -27.35 15.25 -10.23
CA SER A 152 -28.02 15.61 -8.98
C SER A 152 -27.04 16.27 -7.99
N ALA A 153 -27.56 16.93 -6.97
CA ALA A 153 -26.77 17.65 -5.96
C ALA A 153 -26.17 16.74 -4.85
N THR A 154 -26.34 15.42 -4.95
CA THR A 154 -25.79 14.44 -4.00
C THR A 154 -24.98 13.38 -4.75
N LEU A 155 -23.80 13.05 -4.23
CA LEU A 155 -22.92 12.03 -4.80
C LEU A 155 -23.31 10.62 -4.32
N THR A 156 -23.42 9.69 -5.26
CA THR A 156 -23.37 8.25 -4.96
C THR A 156 -21.93 7.77 -5.14
N GLU A 157 -21.57 6.72 -4.41
CA GLU A 157 -20.22 6.17 -4.27
C GLU A 157 -19.52 5.99 -5.64
N GLY A 158 -18.44 6.74 -5.90
CA GLY A 158 -17.63 6.65 -7.14
C GLY A 158 -17.26 7.94 -7.87
N GLY A 159 -17.75 9.13 -7.47
CA GLY A 159 -17.38 10.41 -8.11
C GLY A 159 -18.10 10.69 -9.44
N CYS A 160 -18.29 11.96 -9.82
CA CYS A 160 -18.92 12.36 -11.09
C CYS A 160 -18.27 13.64 -11.66
N LYS A 161 -18.40 13.88 -12.97
CA LYS A 161 -17.94 15.10 -13.65
C LYS A 161 -18.85 16.26 -13.29
N CYS A 162 -18.30 17.30 -12.68
CA CYS A 162 -19.05 18.52 -12.39
C CYS A 162 -19.60 19.12 -13.68
N THR A 163 -20.83 19.63 -13.62
CA THR A 163 -21.41 20.44 -14.70
C THR A 163 -21.80 21.78 -14.13
N GLY A 164 -21.83 22.83 -14.95
CA GLY A 164 -22.26 24.15 -14.49
C GLY A 164 -23.69 24.21 -13.90
N GLU A 165 -24.50 23.15 -14.06
CA GLU A 165 -25.82 23.02 -13.44
C GLU A 165 -25.82 22.15 -12.16
N TYR A 166 -24.82 21.27 -11.95
CA TYR A 166 -24.75 20.34 -10.83
C TYR A 166 -23.30 20.16 -10.35
N GLU A 167 -23.01 20.71 -9.16
CA GLU A 167 -21.69 20.75 -8.53
C GLU A 167 -21.73 20.22 -7.08
N PRO A 168 -21.97 18.93 -6.86
CA PRO A 168 -21.99 18.37 -5.50
C PRO A 168 -20.58 18.31 -4.90
N LYS A 169 -20.47 18.42 -3.56
CA LYS A 169 -19.19 18.30 -2.83
C LYS A 169 -18.51 16.96 -3.16
N GLY A 170 -17.38 17.02 -3.85
CA GLY A 170 -16.62 15.83 -4.28
C GLY A 170 -16.77 15.44 -5.75
N CYS A 171 -17.42 16.26 -6.60
CA CYS A 171 -17.36 16.08 -8.05
C CYS A 171 -15.98 16.47 -8.61
N THR A 172 -15.60 15.92 -9.75
CA THR A 172 -14.30 16.13 -10.41
C THR A 172 -14.46 17.06 -11.62
N TYR A 173 -13.52 17.99 -11.82
CA TYR A 173 -13.46 18.92 -12.97
C TYR A 173 -12.43 18.47 -14.02
N ASP A 174 -12.51 18.99 -15.25
CA ASP A 174 -11.61 18.61 -16.36
C ASP A 174 -10.16 19.06 -16.09
N PRO A 175 -9.19 18.13 -16.05
CA PRO A 175 -7.79 18.44 -15.72
C PRO A 175 -7.01 19.18 -16.84
N LEU A 176 -7.59 19.39 -18.03
CA LEU A 176 -6.89 20.02 -19.17
C LEU A 176 -7.16 21.52 -19.36
N VAL A 177 -7.96 22.15 -18.51
CA VAL A 177 -8.23 23.59 -18.59
C VAL A 177 -7.02 24.37 -18.05
N GLU A 178 -6.33 25.13 -18.91
CA GLU A 178 -5.17 25.94 -18.48
C GLU A 178 -5.57 27.08 -17.53
N VAL A 179 -4.76 27.19 -16.48
CA VAL A 179 -4.91 28.05 -15.30
C VAL A 179 -4.43 29.47 -15.61
N GLY A 180 -5.34 30.44 -15.55
CA GLY A 180 -5.06 31.88 -15.52
C GLY A 180 -5.44 32.51 -14.17
N ASN A 181 -5.48 33.84 -14.08
CA ASN A 181 -6.06 34.52 -12.91
C ASN A 181 -7.58 34.32 -12.87
N CYS A 182 -8.14 34.11 -11.68
CA CYS A 182 -9.58 33.97 -11.50
C CYS A 182 -10.28 35.27 -11.91
N VAL A 183 -11.14 35.21 -12.94
CA VAL A 183 -11.90 36.36 -13.49
C VAL A 183 -13.41 36.14 -13.40
N GLY A 184 -13.84 35.17 -12.59
CA GLY A 184 -15.24 34.79 -12.37
C GLY A 184 -15.38 33.72 -11.28
N GLY A 185 -16.60 33.45 -10.81
CA GLY A 185 -16.91 32.34 -9.89
C GLY A 185 -17.14 32.81 -8.44
N ASN A 186 -17.55 31.89 -7.58
CA ASN A 186 -17.74 32.15 -6.15
C ASN A 186 -16.59 31.52 -5.34
N PHE A 187 -16.63 31.71 -4.03
CA PHE A 187 -15.54 31.33 -3.13
C PHE A 187 -15.31 29.82 -3.04
N ASP A 188 -16.37 29.03 -3.17
CA ASP A 188 -16.28 27.56 -3.15
C ASP A 188 -15.79 27.01 -4.51
N HIS A 189 -16.00 27.76 -5.60
CA HIS A 189 -15.71 27.33 -6.97
C HIS A 189 -15.12 28.49 -7.80
N PRO A 190 -13.82 28.79 -7.63
CA PRO A 190 -13.16 29.82 -8.42
C PRO A 190 -13.10 29.38 -9.90
N THR A 191 -13.44 30.29 -10.82
CA THR A 191 -13.47 29.97 -12.26
C THR A 191 -12.44 30.76 -13.08
N PRO A 192 -11.74 30.11 -14.03
CA PRO A 192 -11.75 28.66 -14.29
C PRO A 192 -11.08 27.84 -13.16
N PHE A 193 -11.47 26.58 -12.98
CA PHE A 193 -10.93 25.71 -11.92
C PHE A 193 -9.39 25.61 -12.00
N GLY A 194 -8.72 25.68 -10.84
CA GLY A 194 -7.27 25.74 -10.75
C GLY A 194 -6.66 27.12 -10.98
N CYS A 195 -7.47 28.16 -11.29
CA CYS A 195 -7.00 29.54 -11.41
C CYS A 195 -6.22 30.00 -10.18
N THR A 196 -5.21 30.85 -10.37
CA THR A 196 -4.44 31.38 -9.25
C THR A 196 -5.25 32.47 -8.55
N VAL A 197 -5.69 32.17 -7.32
CA VAL A 197 -6.41 33.11 -6.44
C VAL A 197 -5.42 34.16 -5.93
N GLN A 198 -5.74 35.44 -6.12
CA GLN A 198 -4.89 36.56 -5.71
C GLN A 198 -5.41 37.20 -4.42
N ASP A 199 -4.58 38.04 -3.81
CA ASP A 199 -4.94 38.82 -2.62
C ASP A 199 -6.03 39.87 -2.96
N CYS A 200 -7.01 40.03 -2.07
CA CYS A 200 -8.14 40.92 -2.32
C CYS A 200 -7.70 42.40 -2.42
N GLY A 201 -8.08 43.03 -3.53
CA GLY A 201 -8.02 44.48 -3.72
C GLY A 201 -9.29 45.20 -3.21
N ALA A 202 -9.35 46.52 -3.41
CA ALA A 202 -10.46 47.36 -2.91
C ALA A 202 -11.83 47.10 -3.59
N GLN A 203 -11.87 46.38 -4.72
CA GLN A 203 -13.10 45.95 -5.39
C GLN A 203 -12.85 44.67 -6.16
N THR A 204 -13.59 43.59 -5.87
CA THR A 204 -13.65 42.42 -6.75
C THR A 204 -14.99 41.67 -6.62
N ASP A 205 -15.57 41.30 -7.76
CA ASP A 205 -16.70 40.36 -7.89
C ASP A 205 -16.21 38.90 -8.02
N PHE A 206 -15.00 38.58 -7.54
CA PHE A 206 -14.27 37.33 -7.79
C PHE A 206 -13.63 36.77 -6.51
N ALA A 207 -13.37 35.47 -6.48
CA ALA A 207 -12.68 34.79 -5.37
C ALA A 207 -11.26 35.31 -5.18
N CYS A 208 -10.93 35.76 -3.97
CA CYS A 208 -9.63 36.32 -3.58
C CYS A 208 -9.31 35.96 -2.12
N TYR A 209 -8.02 36.00 -1.75
CA TYR A 209 -7.58 35.78 -0.37
C TYR A 209 -7.71 37.04 0.48
N CYS A 210 -8.22 36.88 1.70
CA CYS A 210 -8.30 37.98 2.66
C CYS A 210 -6.90 38.52 2.99
N THR A 211 -6.77 39.83 3.14
CA THR A 211 -5.54 40.48 3.63
C THR A 211 -5.84 41.34 4.83
N SER A 212 -4.84 41.61 5.68
CA SER A 212 -5.00 42.51 6.84
C SER A 212 -5.56 43.88 6.45
N ALA A 213 -5.30 44.36 5.23
CA ALA A 213 -5.83 45.61 4.71
C ALA A 213 -7.25 45.52 4.11
N ASN A 214 -7.67 44.35 3.58
CA ASN A 214 -8.96 44.18 2.89
C ASN A 214 -9.65 42.87 3.33
N HIS A 215 -10.71 43.02 4.14
CA HIS A 215 -11.58 41.97 4.66
C HIS A 215 -13.02 42.12 4.17
N LEU A 216 -13.20 41.98 2.86
CA LEU A 216 -14.51 42.06 2.25
C LEU A 216 -15.30 40.77 2.52
N ALA A 217 -16.62 40.90 2.67
CA ALA A 217 -17.49 39.76 2.91
C ALA A 217 -17.31 38.70 1.81
N GLY A 218 -16.84 37.53 2.21
CA GLY A 218 -16.68 36.36 1.35
C GLY A 218 -15.24 35.97 1.00
N CYS A 219 -14.21 36.80 1.25
CA CYS A 219 -12.82 36.41 0.93
C CYS A 219 -12.37 35.10 1.64
N ILE A 220 -11.37 34.41 1.07
CA ILE A 220 -10.88 33.12 1.57
C ILE A 220 -9.70 33.34 2.52
N CYS A 221 -9.72 32.69 3.68
CA CYS A 221 -8.58 32.66 4.61
C CYS A 221 -7.56 31.62 4.14
N LYS A 222 -6.27 31.99 4.03
CA LYS A 222 -5.20 31.06 3.63
C LYS A 222 -4.91 30.06 4.77
N ASP A 223 -4.70 28.80 4.40
CA ASP A 223 -4.38 27.71 5.33
C ASP A 223 -2.90 27.65 5.77
N ASP A 224 -2.01 28.37 5.09
CA ASP A 224 -0.55 28.22 5.26
C ASP A 224 0.07 29.48 5.90
N PRO A 225 0.85 29.37 7.00
CA PRO A 225 1.60 30.47 7.60
C PRO A 225 2.85 30.79 6.78
N LEU A 226 2.71 31.02 5.47
CA LEU A 226 3.76 31.67 4.71
C LEU A 226 3.62 33.17 4.89
N LEU A 227 4.43 33.68 5.83
CA LEU A 227 4.86 35.07 5.99
C LEU A 227 4.52 35.92 4.76
N ASP A 228 3.37 36.59 4.77
CA ASP A 228 3.42 37.96 4.30
C ASP A 228 4.42 38.62 5.24
N SER A 229 5.59 38.95 4.70
CA SER A 229 6.80 39.35 5.43
C SER A 229 6.63 40.54 6.40
N ASN A 230 5.40 41.06 6.55
CA ASN A 230 5.04 42.21 7.37
C ASN A 230 3.83 42.01 8.31
N ALA A 231 3.21 40.83 8.41
CA ALA A 231 2.02 40.63 9.27
C ALA A 231 2.07 39.31 10.05
N VAL A 232 2.74 39.35 11.21
CA VAL A 232 2.92 38.17 12.09
C VAL A 232 1.61 37.77 12.80
N ASP A 233 0.60 38.64 12.81
CA ASP A 233 -0.60 38.50 13.66
C ASP A 233 -1.88 38.09 12.89
N PHE A 234 -1.76 37.72 11.61
CA PHE A 234 -2.92 37.47 10.74
C PHE A 234 -3.09 35.99 10.40
N THR A 235 -3.41 35.17 11.41
CA THR A 235 -3.63 33.72 11.24
C THR A 235 -4.99 33.41 10.60
N LYS A 236 -5.16 32.18 10.13
CA LYS A 236 -6.44 31.69 9.62
C LYS A 236 -7.58 31.86 10.63
N GLU A 237 -7.37 31.54 11.91
CA GLU A 237 -8.42 31.73 12.93
C GLU A 237 -8.80 33.21 13.10
N VAL A 238 -7.81 34.10 13.07
CA VAL A 238 -8.05 35.55 13.16
C VAL A 238 -8.86 36.02 11.94
N CYS A 239 -8.51 35.55 10.75
CA CYS A 239 -9.24 35.83 9.52
C CYS A 239 -10.69 35.35 9.56
N GLU A 240 -10.94 34.11 9.98
CA GLU A 240 -12.28 33.53 10.09
C GLU A 240 -13.13 34.27 11.13
N ALA A 241 -12.54 34.61 12.29
CA ALA A 241 -13.19 35.39 13.33
C ALA A 241 -13.56 36.81 12.84
N THR A 242 -12.65 37.47 12.11
CA THR A 242 -12.89 38.79 11.54
C THR A 242 -13.98 38.76 10.47
N LEU A 243 -14.08 37.72 9.64
CA LEU A 243 -15.17 37.54 8.68
C LEU A 243 -16.53 37.40 9.37
N VAL A 244 -16.60 36.59 10.42
CA VAL A 244 -17.80 36.45 11.25
C VAL A 244 -18.19 37.79 11.87
N TYR A 245 -17.22 38.54 12.41
CA TYR A 245 -17.44 39.88 12.94
C TYR A 245 -17.98 40.82 11.86
N GLN A 246 -17.33 40.90 10.69
CA GLN A 246 -17.69 41.75 9.55
C GLN A 246 -19.14 41.54 9.07
N GLY A 247 -19.66 40.31 9.13
CA GLY A 247 -21.04 39.97 8.77
C GLY A 247 -22.12 40.46 9.73
N LEU A 248 -21.77 40.94 10.92
CA LEU A 248 -22.73 41.43 11.92
C LEU A 248 -23.15 42.88 11.63
N SER A 249 -24.44 43.18 11.83
CA SER A 249 -24.94 44.57 11.80
C SER A 249 -24.44 45.36 13.02
N ALA A 250 -24.32 46.69 12.90
CA ALA A 250 -24.07 47.54 14.06
C ALA A 250 -25.27 47.48 15.03
N CYS A 251 -25.02 47.39 16.34
CA CYS A 251 -26.10 47.42 17.32
C CYS A 251 -26.83 48.78 17.28
N GLY A 252 -28.16 48.78 17.18
CA GLY A 252 -28.98 49.98 17.15
C GLY A 252 -29.37 50.45 18.55
N ALA A 253 -29.69 51.74 18.69
CA ALA A 253 -30.14 52.32 19.97
C ALA A 253 -31.49 51.74 20.49
N GLY A 254 -32.18 50.93 19.70
CA GLY A 254 -33.44 50.25 20.08
C GLY A 254 -33.26 48.84 20.65
N ASP A 255 -32.04 48.29 20.64
CA ASP A 255 -31.76 46.90 21.00
C ASP A 255 -31.50 46.77 22.52
N ALA A 256 -32.53 46.99 23.34
CA ALA A 256 -32.42 46.97 24.81
C ALA A 256 -32.47 45.55 25.44
N GLN A 257 -32.55 44.49 24.64
CA GLN A 257 -32.52 43.08 25.05
C GLN A 257 -31.65 42.30 24.05
N PRO A 258 -30.68 41.48 24.50
CA PRO A 258 -29.58 41.04 23.66
C PRO A 258 -30.02 39.91 22.72
N THR A 259 -29.93 40.15 21.42
CA THR A 259 -29.62 39.07 20.49
C THR A 259 -28.12 39.14 20.23
N ASN A 260 -27.41 38.05 20.52
CA ASN A 260 -25.94 37.99 20.68
C ASN A 260 -25.12 38.18 19.37
N ASN A 261 -25.59 38.96 18.40
CA ASN A 261 -25.10 38.95 17.01
C ASN A 261 -24.96 40.36 16.38
N CYS A 262 -24.53 41.38 17.12
CA CYS A 262 -24.23 42.70 16.56
C CYS A 262 -22.84 43.22 16.95
N LYS A 263 -22.24 44.08 16.11
CA LYS A 263 -20.93 44.71 16.36
C LYS A 263 -21.05 45.78 17.43
N CYS A 264 -20.17 45.76 18.43
CA CYS A 264 -20.04 46.87 19.37
C CYS A 264 -19.57 48.14 18.63
N THR A 265 -20.10 49.29 19.00
CA THR A 265 -19.60 50.59 18.51
C THR A 265 -18.90 51.33 19.64
N LEU A 266 -18.03 52.29 19.30
CA LEU A 266 -17.34 53.13 20.29
C LEU A 266 -18.34 53.84 21.23
N ASP A 267 -19.50 54.23 20.70
CA ASP A 267 -20.51 55.01 21.40
C ASP A 267 -21.62 54.16 22.04
N PHE A 268 -21.71 52.85 21.75
CA PHE A 268 -22.79 51.98 22.23
C PHE A 268 -22.32 50.53 22.43
N LYS A 269 -22.33 50.08 23.70
CA LYS A 269 -21.74 48.79 24.16
C LYS A 269 -22.71 48.01 25.07
N PRO A 270 -23.78 47.40 24.53
CA PRO A 270 -24.65 46.54 25.32
C PRO A 270 -23.96 45.22 25.69
N THR A 271 -24.36 44.60 26.80
CA THR A 271 -23.89 43.27 27.21
C THR A 271 -24.19 42.25 26.09
N GLY A 272 -23.17 41.54 25.62
CA GLY A 272 -23.30 40.50 24.59
C GLY A 272 -23.07 40.95 23.14
N CYS A 273 -22.66 42.21 22.89
CA CYS A 273 -22.15 42.59 21.57
C CYS A 273 -20.75 41.98 21.33
N LYS A 274 -20.43 41.63 20.08
CA LYS A 274 -19.11 41.10 19.72
C LYS A 274 -18.15 42.26 19.43
N TYR A 275 -16.90 42.15 19.88
CA TYR A 275 -15.83 43.11 19.61
C TYR A 275 -14.98 42.67 18.40
N ASP A 276 -14.18 43.60 17.87
CA ASP A 276 -13.28 43.32 16.76
C ASP A 276 -12.16 42.36 17.23
N PRO A 277 -12.06 41.15 16.66
CA PRO A 277 -11.07 40.15 17.07
C PRO A 277 -9.62 40.63 16.93
N GLN A 278 -9.34 41.56 16.01
CA GLN A 278 -8.01 42.14 15.83
C GLN A 278 -7.61 43.05 17.01
N VAL A 279 -8.59 43.61 17.73
CA VAL A 279 -8.36 44.49 18.89
C VAL A 279 -8.17 43.68 20.17
N GLU A 280 -8.80 42.50 20.28
CA GLU A 280 -8.67 41.61 21.44
C GLU A 280 -7.29 40.91 21.52
N LEU A 281 -6.52 40.89 20.43
CA LEU A 281 -5.18 40.28 20.36
C LEU A 281 -4.03 41.22 20.74
N LEU A 282 -4.27 42.51 21.02
CA LEU A 282 -3.22 43.40 21.53
C LEU A 282 -3.01 43.21 23.04
N ALA A 283 -1.77 42.96 23.46
CA ALA A 283 -1.38 42.82 24.87
C ALA A 283 -1.80 44.06 25.69
N CYS A 284 -2.38 43.84 26.89
CA CYS A 284 -2.89 44.89 27.78
C CYS A 284 -1.72 45.74 28.34
N SER A 285 -1.18 46.69 27.55
CA SER A 285 -0.09 47.59 27.96
C SER A 285 -0.63 48.90 28.53
N GLY A 286 -0.69 49.02 29.86
CA GLY A 286 -1.02 50.26 30.56
C GLY A 286 -2.52 50.47 30.76
N GLY A 287 -2.99 50.31 32.00
CA GLY A 287 -4.41 50.11 32.29
C GLY A 287 -5.35 51.29 32.05
N THR A 288 -6.63 50.95 31.90
CA THR A 288 -7.76 51.59 32.59
C THR A 288 -8.83 50.55 32.88
N PHE A 289 -9.42 50.62 34.06
CA PHE A 289 -10.49 49.76 34.56
C PHE A 289 -11.66 49.62 33.58
N ALA A 290 -12.02 48.38 33.24
CA ALA A 290 -13.41 47.94 33.11
C ALA A 290 -13.50 46.41 33.08
N ARG A 291 -13.97 45.83 34.19
CA ARG A 291 -14.69 44.54 34.24
C ARG A 291 -16.18 44.89 34.46
N PRO A 292 -17.13 44.09 33.95
CA PRO A 292 -17.34 42.75 34.49
C PRO A 292 -17.28 41.65 33.42
N GLU A 293 -17.01 40.44 33.89
CA GLU A 293 -16.98 39.19 33.11
C GLU A 293 -18.24 38.92 32.27
N PRO A 294 -18.14 38.02 31.27
CA PRO A 294 -16.95 37.25 30.89
C PRO A 294 -16.33 37.69 29.55
N LEU A 295 -15.01 37.46 29.45
CA LEU A 295 -14.10 37.56 28.29
C LEU A 295 -13.38 38.91 28.07
N GLY A 296 -12.02 38.86 28.05
CA GLY A 296 -11.23 39.87 27.33
C GLY A 296 -9.87 40.40 27.85
N CYS A 297 -9.28 39.94 28.95
CA CYS A 297 -7.80 40.03 29.11
C CYS A 297 -7.35 38.70 29.74
N PHE A 298 -6.45 37.99 29.06
CA PHE A 298 -5.75 36.85 29.62
C PHE A 298 -4.87 37.31 30.80
N PRO A 299 -4.75 36.53 31.89
CA PRO A 299 -3.76 36.80 32.92
C PRO A 299 -2.37 36.66 32.28
N GLY A 300 -1.68 37.77 32.08
CA GLY A 300 -0.31 37.77 31.59
C GLY A 300 0.67 37.18 32.62
N THR A 301 1.87 36.84 32.16
CA THR A 301 3.00 36.43 33.00
C THR A 301 3.34 37.50 34.03
N CYS A 302 3.75 37.09 35.23
CA CYS A 302 4.05 38.00 36.34
C CYS A 302 5.24 38.92 36.02
N ALA A 303 4.96 40.14 35.56
CA ALA A 303 5.96 41.20 35.49
C ALA A 303 5.84 42.11 36.72
N GLY A 304 6.24 41.64 37.91
CA GLY A 304 6.15 42.46 39.13
C GLY A 304 6.83 41.89 40.37
N ASP A 305 7.33 42.79 41.20
CA ASP A 305 8.14 42.64 42.42
C ASP A 305 7.42 42.02 43.65
N GLY A 306 6.43 41.15 43.42
CA GLY A 306 5.87 40.30 44.48
C GLY A 306 4.85 40.98 45.41
N THR A 307 4.23 42.10 45.01
CA THR A 307 3.23 42.79 45.85
C THR A 307 1.82 42.86 45.28
N THR A 308 1.56 42.31 44.10
CA THR A 308 0.24 42.36 43.46
C THR A 308 -0.65 41.18 43.89
N LEU A 309 -1.79 41.52 44.48
CA LEU A 309 -2.80 40.61 45.05
C LEU A 309 -3.75 40.08 43.95
N PHE A 310 -3.20 39.48 42.90
CA PHE A 310 -3.96 38.91 41.77
C PHE A 310 -3.59 37.44 41.56
N PRO A 311 -4.53 36.57 41.14
CA PRO A 311 -4.19 35.22 40.69
C PRO A 311 -3.40 35.32 39.38
N CYS A 312 -2.20 34.77 39.38
CA CYS A 312 -1.33 34.71 38.21
C CYS A 312 -0.86 33.26 38.01
N LEU A 313 -0.60 32.87 36.76
CA LEU A 313 -0.07 31.56 36.41
C LEU A 313 1.42 31.48 36.78
N CYS A 314 1.83 30.35 37.34
CA CYS A 314 3.25 30.09 37.62
C CYS A 314 4.04 29.98 36.30
N ASP A 315 5.24 30.56 36.25
CA ASP A 315 6.16 30.49 35.10
C ASP A 315 7.41 29.69 35.49
N PRO A 316 8.04 28.91 34.57
CA PRO A 316 9.21 28.10 34.85
C PRO A 316 10.42 28.88 35.41
N THR A 317 10.51 30.18 35.15
CA THR A 317 11.59 31.02 35.67
C THR A 317 11.25 31.68 37.01
N HIS A 318 9.96 31.86 37.33
CA HIS A 318 9.49 32.59 38.51
C HIS A 318 8.17 32.06 39.08
N ILE A 319 8.24 31.41 40.25
CA ILE A 319 7.09 30.91 41.01
C ILE A 319 6.93 31.75 42.31
N PRO A 320 6.23 32.90 42.28
CA PRO A 320 6.00 33.71 43.49
C PRO A 320 5.03 33.03 44.45
N ASN A 321 5.06 33.45 45.73
CA ASN A 321 4.12 32.94 46.74
C ASN A 321 2.67 33.25 46.33
N GLY A 322 1.85 32.22 46.12
CA GLY A 322 0.43 32.35 45.81
C GLY A 322 0.05 32.25 44.32
N CYS A 323 0.96 31.85 43.43
CA CYS A 323 0.56 31.43 42.07
C CYS A 323 -0.16 30.08 42.11
N THR A 324 -0.99 29.81 41.09
CA THR A 324 -1.73 28.55 40.93
C THR A 324 -1.43 27.96 39.55
N CYS A 325 -1.43 26.63 39.46
CA CYS A 325 -1.35 25.93 38.18
C CYS A 325 -2.66 26.11 37.40
N ALA A 326 -2.59 26.10 36.07
CA ALA A 326 -3.77 26.22 35.21
C ALA A 326 -4.71 25.03 35.47
N GLU A 327 -6.03 25.23 35.59
CA GLU A 327 -6.96 24.16 35.99
C GLU A 327 -7.28 23.16 34.86
N ASP A 328 -6.90 23.45 33.61
CA ASP A 328 -7.20 22.61 32.45
C ASP A 328 -5.90 22.09 31.80
N PRO A 329 -5.65 20.76 31.80
CA PRO A 329 -4.46 20.15 31.19
C PRO A 329 -4.49 20.11 29.65
N GLU A 330 -5.59 20.47 28.99
CA GLU A 330 -5.69 20.43 27.51
C GLU A 330 -5.48 21.80 26.82
N GLU A 331 -5.33 22.90 27.56
CA GLU A 331 -4.92 24.20 27.01
C GLU A 331 -3.40 24.36 27.01
N GLU A 332 -2.74 23.82 25.99
CA GLU A 332 -1.30 23.99 25.75
C GLU A 332 -0.92 25.49 25.58
N PRO A 333 0.11 26.01 26.29
CA PRO A 333 0.64 27.33 26.00
C PRO A 333 1.35 27.33 24.63
N THR A 334 1.06 28.31 23.79
CA THR A 334 1.61 28.46 22.42
C THR A 334 3.09 28.87 22.36
N SER A 335 3.87 28.57 23.40
CA SER A 335 5.29 28.92 23.50
C SER A 335 6.15 27.67 23.42
N ASN A 336 6.96 27.63 22.36
CA ASN A 336 7.90 26.58 21.97
C ASN A 336 9.14 26.46 22.88
N GLU A 337 8.96 26.60 24.20
CA GLU A 337 10.00 26.38 25.22
C GLU A 337 9.46 25.45 26.31
N VAL A 338 10.07 24.26 26.39
CA VAL A 338 9.98 23.20 27.43
C VAL A 338 8.71 23.18 28.29
N THR A 339 7.84 22.21 27.98
CA THR A 339 6.75 21.61 28.76
C THR A 339 6.69 21.99 30.25
N PHE A 340 6.13 23.16 30.58
CA PHE A 340 5.66 23.46 31.93
C PHE A 340 4.17 23.08 32.02
N ASP A 341 3.90 21.78 31.91
CA ASP A 341 2.55 21.24 31.99
C ASP A 341 2.01 21.29 33.43
N HIS A 342 0.71 20.99 33.59
CA HIS A 342 0.05 21.00 34.89
C HIS A 342 0.79 20.13 35.92
N ALA A 343 1.25 18.93 35.53
CA ALA A 343 1.95 18.01 36.40
C ALA A 343 3.32 18.57 36.84
N THR A 344 4.04 19.21 35.93
CA THR A 344 5.32 19.87 36.18
C THR A 344 5.14 21.09 37.09
N CYS A 345 4.03 21.81 36.94
CA CYS A 345 3.67 22.92 37.82
C CYS A 345 3.36 22.43 39.25
N GLU A 346 2.55 21.38 39.42
CA GLU A 346 2.24 20.80 40.72
C GLU A 346 3.49 20.25 41.42
N ALA A 347 4.33 19.51 40.68
CA ALA A 347 5.61 19.01 41.19
C ALA A 347 6.54 20.15 41.61
N SER A 348 6.54 21.27 40.88
CA SER A 348 7.35 22.45 41.21
C SER A 348 6.87 23.15 42.49
N LEU A 349 5.55 23.20 42.71
CA LEU A 349 4.96 23.74 43.94
C LEU A 349 5.28 22.85 45.15
N GLU A 350 5.19 21.53 44.99
CA GLU A 350 5.59 20.56 46.02
C GLU A 350 7.08 20.67 46.36
N TYR A 351 7.95 20.72 45.34
CA TYR A 351 9.39 20.90 45.49
C TYR A 351 9.75 22.19 46.25
N LYS A 352 9.05 23.31 45.98
CA LYS A 352 9.26 24.56 46.73
C LYS A 352 8.85 24.47 48.19
N GLY A 353 7.87 23.63 48.51
CA GLY A 353 7.43 23.35 49.87
C GLY A 353 8.46 22.60 50.72
N LEU A 354 9.45 21.94 50.08
CA LEU A 354 10.51 21.21 50.78
C LEU A 354 11.59 22.16 51.34
N THR A 355 12.09 21.84 52.53
CA THR A 355 13.24 22.50 53.15
C THR A 355 14.55 22.04 52.53
N ASP A 356 15.59 22.88 52.52
CA ASP A 356 16.93 22.49 52.05
C ASP A 356 17.52 21.37 52.93
N CYS A 357 18.10 20.35 52.31
CA CYS A 357 18.80 19.30 53.04
C CYS A 357 20.05 19.87 53.74
N SER A 358 20.27 19.49 55.01
CA SER A 358 21.35 20.06 55.84
C SER A 358 22.30 19.03 56.47
N SER A 359 22.13 17.73 56.18
CA SER A 359 23.01 16.66 56.67
C SER A 359 23.09 15.47 55.70
N GLU A 360 24.17 14.67 55.78
CA GLU A 360 24.44 13.56 54.83
C GLU A 360 23.45 12.38 54.96
N GLU A 361 22.67 12.33 56.04
CA GLU A 361 21.61 11.33 56.26
C GLU A 361 20.26 12.03 56.50
N VAL A 362 19.52 12.34 55.43
CA VAL A 362 18.13 12.80 55.54
C VAL A 362 17.23 11.78 54.87
N GLY A 363 16.24 11.27 55.60
CA GLY A 363 15.13 10.54 54.98
C GLY A 363 14.32 11.46 54.06
N GLU A 364 13.48 10.86 53.21
CA GLU A 364 12.60 11.52 52.24
C GLU A 364 11.96 12.81 52.79
N GLY A 365 12.02 13.92 52.04
CA GLY A 365 11.32 15.17 52.39
C GLY A 365 12.14 16.47 52.41
N CYS A 366 13.33 16.52 51.81
CA CYS A 366 14.09 17.75 51.63
C CYS A 366 14.54 17.93 50.18
N LYS A 367 14.79 19.16 49.74
CA LYS A 367 15.26 19.46 48.39
C LYS A 367 16.78 19.47 48.29
N CYS A 368 17.29 18.91 47.20
CA CYS A 368 18.71 18.93 46.87
C CYS A 368 19.17 20.36 46.57
N THR A 369 20.36 20.73 47.02
CA THR A 369 20.96 22.04 46.70
C THR A 369 22.15 21.83 45.78
N THR A 370 22.58 22.87 45.06
CA THR A 370 23.74 22.80 44.15
C THR A 370 25.03 22.37 44.84
N ASP A 371 25.10 22.56 46.15
CA ASP A 371 26.31 22.35 46.94
C ASP A 371 26.20 21.09 47.83
N PHE A 372 25.03 20.42 47.86
CA PHE A 372 24.76 19.31 48.77
C PHE A 372 23.62 18.41 48.26
N GLU A 373 23.98 17.17 47.87
CA GLU A 373 23.11 16.18 47.22
C GLU A 373 23.13 14.82 47.96
N PRO A 374 22.53 14.71 49.16
CA PRO A 374 22.48 13.44 49.90
C PRO A 374 21.49 12.45 49.27
N VAL A 375 21.73 11.15 49.47
CA VAL A 375 20.83 10.08 48.99
C VAL A 375 19.41 10.29 49.54
N GLY A 376 18.42 10.37 48.65
CA GLY A 376 17.00 10.51 49.01
C GLY A 376 16.45 11.94 49.01
N CYS A 377 17.23 12.95 48.59
CA CYS A 377 16.71 14.30 48.38
C CYS A 377 15.88 14.39 47.09
N THR A 378 14.85 15.25 47.09
CA THR A 378 14.03 15.54 45.90
C THR A 378 14.74 16.61 45.06
N TYR A 379 14.85 16.42 43.74
CA TYR A 379 15.45 17.40 42.82
C TYR A 379 14.40 18.32 42.20
N ASN A 380 14.84 19.48 41.71
CA ASN A 380 13.97 20.44 41.04
C ASN A 380 13.40 19.81 39.75
N PRO A 381 12.08 19.64 39.62
CA PRO A 381 11.46 19.07 38.43
C PRO A 381 11.66 19.92 37.17
N LEU A 382 12.04 21.20 37.31
CA LEU A 382 12.37 22.10 36.20
C LEU A 382 13.82 22.03 35.75
N ARG A 383 14.66 21.19 36.37
CA ARG A 383 16.03 21.00 35.93
C ARG A 383 15.98 20.10 34.71
N GLU A 384 16.41 20.62 33.54
CA GLU A 384 16.55 19.80 32.33
C GLU A 384 17.30 18.51 32.67
N PRO A 385 16.72 17.34 32.34
CA PRO A 385 17.42 16.07 32.50
C PRO A 385 18.71 16.15 31.68
N LYS A 386 19.85 16.04 32.35
CA LYS A 386 21.13 15.95 31.65
C LYS A 386 21.38 14.49 31.30
N ASP A 387 22.03 14.27 30.15
CA ASP A 387 22.55 12.95 29.81
C ASP A 387 23.48 12.44 30.90
N CYS A 388 23.35 11.15 31.23
CA CYS A 388 24.32 10.47 32.07
C CYS A 388 25.70 10.55 31.40
N SER A 389 26.65 11.25 32.03
CA SER A 389 27.99 11.46 31.47
C SER A 389 29.08 10.79 32.29
N ASN A 390 28.79 10.35 33.52
CA ASN A 390 29.66 9.62 34.43
C ASN A 390 28.82 8.74 35.39
N GLY A 391 29.48 8.11 36.37
CA GLY A 391 28.85 7.27 37.39
C GLY A 391 28.83 5.79 37.04
N ASP A 392 28.33 4.98 37.96
CA ASP A 392 28.07 3.56 37.74
C ASP A 392 26.56 3.27 37.66
N PHE A 393 26.18 2.03 37.37
CA PHE A 393 24.77 1.64 37.28
C PHE A 393 23.99 1.79 38.58
N GLU A 394 24.67 1.75 39.73
CA GLU A 394 24.05 1.95 41.04
C GLU A 394 24.01 3.44 41.41
N HIS A 395 24.93 4.23 40.86
CA HIS A 395 25.14 5.65 41.14
C HIS A 395 25.42 6.43 39.83
N PRO A 396 24.40 6.63 38.98
CA PRO A 396 24.58 7.39 37.75
C PRO A 396 24.87 8.86 38.08
N GLU A 397 25.83 9.47 37.37
CA GLU A 397 26.19 10.87 37.58
C GLU A 397 25.85 11.75 36.36
N PRO A 398 25.08 12.84 36.58
CA PRO A 398 24.46 13.25 37.83
C PRO A 398 23.28 12.34 38.24
N PHE A 399 23.00 12.23 39.54
CA PHE A 399 21.90 11.40 40.04
C PHE A 399 20.56 11.85 39.44
N GLY A 400 19.80 10.93 38.85
CA GLY A 400 18.56 11.23 38.12
C GLY A 400 18.74 11.63 36.64
N CYS A 401 19.91 11.42 36.05
CA CYS A 401 20.12 11.59 34.61
C CYS A 401 19.33 10.56 33.78
N ILE A 402 19.01 10.93 32.53
CA ILE A 402 18.41 9.99 31.56
C ILE A 402 19.54 9.24 30.84
N PRO A 403 19.49 7.91 30.77
CA PRO A 403 20.46 7.13 30.02
C PRO A 403 20.41 7.49 28.53
N ALA A 404 21.50 8.01 28.00
CA ALA A 404 21.63 8.27 26.56
C ALA A 404 21.89 6.97 25.77
N ALA A 405 21.87 7.06 24.44
CA ALA A 405 22.27 5.95 23.56
C ALA A 405 23.71 5.49 23.86
N CYS A 406 23.95 4.18 23.96
CA CYS A 406 25.33 3.68 24.11
C CYS A 406 26.16 4.04 22.87
N THR A 407 27.27 4.76 23.05
CA THR A 407 28.15 5.22 21.96
C THR A 407 29.40 4.34 21.77
N GLY A 408 29.61 3.32 22.61
CA GLY A 408 30.75 2.41 22.53
C GLY A 408 30.59 1.11 23.34
N GLY A 409 31.60 0.23 23.27
CA GLY A 409 31.54 -1.14 23.80
C GLY A 409 31.85 -1.31 25.30
N THR A 410 32.29 -0.26 26.00
CA THR A 410 32.55 -0.29 27.45
C THR A 410 32.20 1.07 28.05
N THR A 411 30.95 1.24 28.49
CA THR A 411 30.58 2.37 29.34
C THR A 411 30.39 1.83 30.75
N ASP A 412 31.01 2.48 31.74
CA ASP A 412 30.81 2.17 33.15
C ASP A 412 29.46 2.74 33.67
N PHE A 413 28.86 3.66 32.91
CA PHE A 413 27.60 4.34 33.21
C PHE A 413 26.40 3.74 32.44
N PRO A 414 25.16 3.91 32.96
CA PRO A 414 23.94 3.43 32.32
C PRO A 414 23.65 4.12 30.99
N CYS A 415 23.36 3.32 29.96
CA CYS A 415 23.00 3.76 28.61
C CYS A 415 21.97 2.81 27.99
N ILE A 416 21.19 3.30 27.03
CA ILE A 416 20.22 2.52 26.26
C ILE A 416 20.95 1.75 25.16
N CYS A 417 20.75 0.43 25.11
CA CYS A 417 21.35 -0.43 24.09
C CYS A 417 20.97 0.06 22.68
N THR A 418 21.93 0.10 21.75
CA THR A 418 21.68 0.43 20.34
C THR A 418 22.10 -0.72 19.45
N LYS A 419 21.53 -0.84 18.23
CA LYS A 419 21.89 -1.89 17.25
C LYS A 419 23.40 -2.06 17.03
N THR A 420 24.20 -1.01 17.20
CA THR A 420 25.66 -1.06 17.01
C THR A 420 26.47 -1.13 18.31
N ASN A 421 25.88 -0.78 19.47
CA ASN A 421 26.60 -0.74 20.75
C ASN A 421 25.76 -1.35 21.86
N HIS A 422 26.23 -2.49 22.38
CA HIS A 422 25.67 -3.15 23.56
C HIS A 422 26.86 -3.50 24.46
N PRO A 423 27.17 -2.69 25.47
CA PRO A 423 28.06 -3.10 26.54
C PRO A 423 27.32 -4.10 27.46
N TYR A 424 28.09 -4.89 28.23
CA TYR A 424 27.62 -5.97 29.13
C TYR A 424 26.57 -5.56 30.20
N LYS A 425 26.15 -4.28 30.24
CA LYS A 425 25.20 -3.75 31.22
C LYS A 425 24.16 -2.77 30.65
N CYS A 426 24.06 -2.54 29.34
CA CYS A 426 23.07 -1.58 28.84
C CYS A 426 21.62 -1.99 29.14
N THR A 427 20.71 -1.01 29.19
CA THR A 427 19.28 -1.23 29.42
C THR A 427 18.54 -1.25 28.08
N CYS A 428 17.59 -2.17 27.91
CA CYS A 428 16.69 -2.19 26.76
C CYS A 428 15.56 -1.16 26.95
N ALA A 429 15.26 -0.36 25.93
CA ALA A 429 14.14 0.58 25.98
C ALA A 429 12.80 -0.16 26.21
N GLU A 430 11.93 0.43 27.03
CA GLU A 430 10.61 -0.15 27.31
C GLU A 430 9.64 0.07 26.15
N ASP A 431 9.70 1.26 25.52
CA ASP A 431 8.95 1.62 24.32
C ASP A 431 9.89 1.68 23.09
N PRO A 432 9.52 1.09 21.94
CA PRO A 432 10.23 1.28 20.68
C PRO A 432 10.41 2.75 20.26
N GLU A 433 9.48 3.63 20.64
CA GLU A 433 9.51 5.06 20.31
C GLU A 433 10.54 5.82 21.15
N ASP A 434 10.90 5.29 22.34
CA ASP A 434 11.91 5.86 23.23
C ASP A 434 13.36 5.55 22.80
N GLN A 435 13.56 4.85 21.67
CA GLN A 435 14.90 4.51 21.19
C GLN A 435 15.60 5.73 20.54
N PRO A 436 16.73 6.21 21.09
CA PRO A 436 17.47 7.32 20.50
C PRO A 436 18.16 6.90 19.19
N GLY A 437 17.62 7.34 18.04
CA GLY A 437 18.22 7.18 16.71
C GLY A 437 17.22 6.77 15.62
N SER A 438 17.16 7.53 14.52
CA SER A 438 16.05 7.61 13.56
C SER A 438 15.73 6.39 12.68
N ASN A 439 16.24 5.18 12.94
CA ASN A 439 16.05 4.04 12.04
C ASN A 439 15.68 2.72 12.77
N ALA A 440 15.18 2.80 14.01
CA ALA A 440 14.99 1.67 14.91
C ALA A 440 13.70 0.85 14.69
N VAL A 441 13.35 0.53 13.45
CA VAL A 441 12.12 -0.26 13.15
C VAL A 441 12.31 -1.76 13.45
N GLU A 442 13.48 -2.21 13.90
CA GLU A 442 13.76 -3.66 13.99
C GLU A 442 14.53 -4.14 15.23
N PHE A 443 14.76 -3.29 16.23
CA PHE A 443 15.42 -3.68 17.48
C PHE A 443 14.42 -3.68 18.63
N ASP A 444 13.46 -4.60 18.56
CA ASP A 444 12.48 -4.78 19.63
C ASP A 444 13.13 -5.24 20.94
N ARG A 445 12.42 -5.07 22.04
CA ARG A 445 12.86 -5.45 23.39
C ARG A 445 13.31 -6.92 23.47
N ALA A 446 12.64 -7.83 22.77
CA ALA A 446 13.00 -9.25 22.80
C ALA A 446 14.35 -9.52 22.10
N LYS A 447 14.63 -8.86 20.98
CA LYS A 447 15.95 -8.89 20.32
C LYS A 447 17.04 -8.27 21.21
N CYS A 448 16.73 -7.18 21.91
CA CYS A 448 17.65 -6.56 22.85
C CYS A 448 18.00 -7.48 24.03
N GLU A 449 16.99 -8.03 24.69
CA GLU A 449 17.17 -8.98 25.80
C GLU A 449 17.93 -10.23 25.35
N ALA A 450 17.62 -10.79 24.18
CA ALA A 450 18.36 -11.90 23.60
C ALA A 450 19.84 -11.56 23.34
N THR A 451 20.12 -10.33 22.88
CA THR A 451 21.49 -9.86 22.64
C THR A 451 22.27 -9.72 23.94
N LEU A 452 21.67 -9.21 25.01
CA LEU A 452 22.29 -9.14 26.33
C LEU A 452 22.64 -10.54 26.87
N VAL A 453 21.72 -11.50 26.71
CA VAL A 453 21.97 -12.90 27.06
C VAL A 453 23.15 -13.43 26.25
N TYR A 454 23.15 -13.26 24.92
CA TYR A 454 24.25 -13.70 24.04
C TYR A 454 25.60 -13.10 24.45
N GLN A 455 25.65 -11.81 24.77
CA GLN A 455 26.89 -11.14 25.15
C GLN A 455 27.45 -11.62 26.49
N SER A 456 26.58 -12.02 27.41
CA SER A 456 26.97 -12.60 28.69
C SER A 456 27.63 -13.98 28.57
N LEU A 457 27.47 -14.66 27.43
CA LEU A 457 28.09 -15.94 27.18
C LEU A 457 29.60 -15.78 26.88
N THR A 458 30.39 -16.71 27.40
CA THR A 458 31.81 -16.84 27.06
C THR A 458 31.97 -17.37 25.64
N ALA A 459 33.07 -17.03 24.97
CA ALA A 459 33.40 -17.65 23.68
C ALA A 459 33.56 -19.17 23.84
N CYS A 460 33.11 -19.94 22.85
CA CYS A 460 33.38 -21.37 22.84
C CYS A 460 34.87 -21.60 22.49
N ASP A 461 35.64 -22.12 23.46
CA ASP A 461 37.08 -22.35 23.32
C ASP A 461 37.44 -23.82 22.95
N SER A 462 36.44 -24.71 22.85
CA SER A 462 36.65 -26.13 22.57
C SER A 462 35.59 -26.70 21.63
N GLU A 463 35.95 -27.77 20.91
CA GLU A 463 35.06 -28.54 20.03
C GLU A 463 33.98 -29.35 20.77
N GLU A 464 34.00 -29.41 22.11
CA GLU A 464 32.99 -30.12 22.88
C GLU A 464 31.66 -29.34 22.92
N VAL A 465 30.56 -30.05 22.70
CA VAL A 465 29.17 -29.57 22.64
C VAL A 465 28.81 -28.81 23.91
N GLY A 466 28.91 -27.48 23.88
CA GLY A 466 28.63 -26.60 24.99
C GLY A 466 27.35 -25.80 24.74
N SER A 467 26.23 -26.23 25.32
CA SER A 467 25.09 -25.33 25.51
C SER A 467 25.52 -24.22 26.48
N GLY A 468 25.48 -22.95 26.06
CA GLY A 468 25.77 -21.80 26.93
C GLY A 468 27.08 -21.05 26.65
N CYS A 469 27.68 -21.21 25.48
CA CYS A 469 28.75 -20.33 24.98
C CYS A 469 28.33 -19.68 23.65
N LYS A 470 28.93 -18.53 23.32
CA LYS A 470 28.69 -17.85 22.04
C LYS A 470 29.60 -18.37 20.94
N CYS A 471 29.02 -18.59 19.77
CA CYS A 471 29.76 -18.96 18.56
C CYS A 471 30.72 -17.82 18.17
N THR A 472 31.94 -18.16 17.73
CA THR A 472 32.91 -17.20 17.22
C THR A 472 33.27 -17.51 15.78
N SER A 473 33.80 -16.54 15.04
CA SER A 473 34.28 -16.74 13.67
C SER A 473 35.39 -17.81 13.53
N SER A 474 35.97 -18.25 14.64
CA SER A 474 37.02 -19.27 14.68
C SER A 474 36.55 -20.63 15.20
N HIS A 475 35.42 -20.69 15.93
CA HIS A 475 34.94 -21.88 16.63
C HIS A 475 33.41 -21.84 16.76
N GLU A 476 32.75 -22.79 16.09
CA GLU A 476 31.29 -22.93 16.01
C GLU A 476 30.85 -24.39 16.32
N PRO A 477 31.03 -24.89 17.56
CA PRO A 477 30.61 -26.24 17.91
C PRO A 477 29.08 -26.36 17.94
N ALA A 478 28.56 -27.57 17.72
CA ALA A 478 27.12 -27.84 17.80
C ALA A 478 26.55 -27.37 19.15
N GLY A 479 25.46 -26.59 19.11
CA GLY A 479 24.77 -26.09 20.30
C GLY A 479 25.28 -24.75 20.87
N CYS A 480 26.27 -24.11 20.25
CA CYS A 480 26.64 -22.74 20.60
C CYS A 480 25.50 -21.76 20.24
N THR A 481 25.37 -20.67 21.00
CA THR A 481 24.38 -19.61 20.74
C THR A 481 24.97 -18.61 19.74
N TYR A 482 24.21 -18.25 18.71
CA TYR A 482 24.61 -17.24 17.72
C TYR A 482 24.17 -15.83 18.12
N ASP A 483 24.86 -14.84 17.56
CA ASP A 483 24.52 -13.43 17.75
C ASP A 483 23.10 -13.17 17.20
N PRO A 484 22.13 -12.78 18.03
CA PRO A 484 20.76 -12.49 17.59
C PRO A 484 20.66 -11.36 16.57
N LEU A 485 21.72 -10.55 16.43
CA LEU A 485 21.82 -9.46 15.45
C LEU A 485 22.45 -9.88 14.13
N ARG A 486 22.98 -11.11 14.03
CA ARG A 486 23.51 -11.62 12.76
C ARG A 486 22.35 -11.81 11.80
N GLU A 487 22.37 -11.10 10.68
CA GLU A 487 21.42 -11.37 9.59
C GLU A 487 21.53 -12.85 9.20
N PRO A 488 20.43 -13.61 9.22
CA PRO A 488 20.47 -15.02 8.90
C PRO A 488 20.92 -15.17 7.45
N ALA A 489 22.12 -15.72 7.26
CA ALA A 489 22.62 -16.04 5.94
C ALA A 489 21.80 -17.20 5.34
N ASN A 490 21.78 -17.30 4.02
CA ASN A 490 21.19 -18.43 3.32
C ASN A 490 22.01 -19.70 3.57
N CYS A 491 21.33 -20.81 3.86
CA CYS A 491 21.99 -22.12 3.94
C CYS A 491 22.50 -22.51 2.54
N ASN A 492 23.81 -22.59 2.36
CA ASN A 492 24.42 -22.92 1.06
C ASN A 492 25.16 -24.27 1.07
N ASP A 493 25.44 -24.83 2.26
CA ASP A 493 26.12 -26.12 2.44
C ASP A 493 25.70 -26.78 3.77
N GLY A 494 26.29 -27.93 4.12
CA GLY A 494 26.13 -28.60 5.40
C GLY A 494 25.17 -29.79 5.37
N THR A 495 24.80 -30.27 6.56
CA THR A 495 23.86 -31.38 6.76
C THR A 495 22.57 -30.91 7.44
N PHE A 496 21.51 -31.71 7.43
CA PHE A 496 20.30 -31.42 8.21
C PHE A 496 20.57 -31.24 9.71
N GLU A 497 21.53 -31.99 10.25
CA GLU A 497 21.92 -31.89 11.67
C GLU A 497 22.89 -30.73 11.93
N HIS A 498 23.63 -30.32 10.90
CA HIS A 498 24.67 -29.29 10.96
C HIS A 498 24.61 -28.42 9.69
N PRO A 499 23.61 -27.54 9.56
CA PRO A 499 23.49 -26.67 8.39
C PRO A 499 24.66 -25.69 8.34
N GLU A 500 25.18 -25.36 7.16
CA GLU A 500 26.28 -24.41 7.02
C GLU A 500 25.87 -23.16 6.23
N PRO A 501 26.04 -21.96 6.81
CA PRO A 501 26.50 -21.72 8.19
C PRO A 501 25.43 -22.10 9.24
N LEU A 502 25.84 -22.57 10.42
CA LEU A 502 24.91 -22.95 11.49
C LEU A 502 24.06 -21.74 11.92
N GLY A 503 22.74 -21.92 12.03
CA GLY A 503 21.78 -20.84 12.26
C GLY A 503 21.34 -20.07 11.00
N CYS A 504 21.67 -20.57 9.81
CA CYS A 504 21.15 -20.03 8.54
C CYS A 504 19.64 -20.25 8.38
N ASN A 505 19.02 -19.43 7.52
CA ASN A 505 17.66 -19.68 7.07
C ASN A 505 17.69 -20.57 5.81
N PRO A 506 16.90 -21.67 5.78
CA PRO A 506 16.83 -22.51 4.60
C PRO A 506 16.20 -21.73 3.43
N THR A 507 16.85 -21.76 2.27
CA THR A 507 16.33 -21.14 1.04
C THR A 507 15.42 -22.09 0.29
N THR A 508 14.70 -21.62 -0.72
CA THR A 508 14.03 -22.50 -1.67
C THR A 508 15.02 -23.47 -2.30
N CYS A 509 14.63 -24.74 -2.39
CA CYS A 509 15.45 -25.75 -3.04
C CYS A 509 15.63 -25.39 -4.53
N ALA A 510 16.84 -25.60 -5.07
CA ALA A 510 17.15 -25.45 -6.50
C ALA A 510 17.47 -26.80 -7.17
N VAL A 511 17.45 -27.88 -6.40
CA VAL A 511 17.73 -29.24 -6.87
C VAL A 511 16.42 -29.95 -7.22
N ALA A 512 16.49 -30.86 -8.19
CA ALA A 512 15.32 -31.51 -8.73
C ALA A 512 14.62 -32.44 -7.71
N THR A 513 13.30 -32.58 -7.82
CA THR A 513 12.46 -33.46 -6.98
C THR A 513 12.92 -34.93 -6.94
N SER A 514 13.64 -35.40 -7.97
CA SER A 514 14.22 -36.75 -8.03
C SER A 514 15.51 -36.93 -7.21
N GLU A 515 16.06 -35.86 -6.64
CA GLU A 515 17.34 -35.87 -5.92
C GLU A 515 17.12 -35.87 -4.39
N THR A 516 18.20 -36.11 -3.65
CA THR A 516 18.25 -36.00 -2.18
C THR A 516 19.18 -34.86 -1.83
N THR A 517 18.75 -33.94 -0.97
CA THR A 517 19.58 -32.79 -0.59
C THR A 517 20.54 -33.20 0.52
N GLY A 518 21.77 -32.68 0.48
CA GLY A 518 22.69 -32.78 1.61
C GLY A 518 22.34 -31.81 2.73
N PHE A 519 21.81 -30.63 2.36
CA PHE A 519 21.58 -29.48 3.25
C PHE A 519 20.08 -29.12 3.32
N PRO A 520 19.61 -28.47 4.40
CA PRO A 520 18.22 -28.07 4.54
C PRO A 520 17.83 -26.95 3.57
N CYS A 521 16.72 -27.14 2.87
CA CYS A 521 16.09 -26.16 1.98
C CYS A 521 14.56 -26.32 2.01
N ILE A 522 13.84 -25.29 1.59
CA ILE A 522 12.37 -25.23 1.53
C ILE A 522 11.89 -25.80 0.19
N CYS A 523 10.99 -26.78 0.25
CA CYS A 523 10.38 -27.39 -0.94
C CYS A 523 9.68 -26.31 -1.79
N SER A 524 9.80 -26.35 -3.12
CA SER A 524 9.08 -25.43 -4.00
C SER A 524 8.60 -26.08 -5.29
N GLY A 525 7.27 -26.11 -5.46
CA GLY A 525 6.61 -26.64 -6.66
C GLY A 525 6.92 -28.10 -6.99
N SER A 526 6.58 -28.51 -8.21
CA SER A 526 6.71 -29.90 -8.67
C SER A 526 8.16 -30.29 -8.95
N ASP A 527 8.99 -29.32 -9.33
CA ASP A 527 10.31 -29.57 -9.89
C ASP A 527 11.43 -29.41 -8.86
N ASN A 528 11.21 -28.67 -7.77
CA ASN A 528 12.23 -28.38 -6.75
C ASN A 528 11.80 -28.81 -5.34
N SER A 529 11.31 -30.04 -5.20
CA SER A 529 10.90 -30.65 -3.94
C SER A 529 11.65 -31.98 -3.69
N PRO A 530 12.97 -31.93 -3.49
CA PRO A 530 13.82 -33.12 -3.27
C PRO A 530 13.48 -33.87 -1.98
N THR A 531 13.97 -35.10 -1.83
CA THR A 531 13.76 -35.88 -0.60
C THR A 531 14.49 -35.21 0.57
N GLY A 532 13.75 -34.90 1.65
CA GLY A 532 14.27 -34.29 2.87
C GLY A 532 14.03 -32.78 3.02
N CYS A 533 13.52 -32.08 2.00
CA CYS A 533 13.24 -30.65 2.12
C CYS A 533 12.18 -30.33 3.19
N THR A 534 12.23 -29.12 3.74
CA THR A 534 11.25 -28.61 4.71
C THR A 534 10.03 -28.06 3.98
N CYS A 535 8.83 -28.43 4.45
CA CYS A 535 7.57 -28.00 3.85
C CYS A 535 7.24 -26.54 4.22
N PRO A 536 6.98 -25.66 3.23
CA PRO A 536 6.46 -24.33 3.47
C PRO A 536 4.97 -24.34 3.83
N ASP A 537 4.44 -23.18 4.23
CA ASP A 537 2.99 -22.98 4.42
C ASP A 537 2.21 -23.05 3.09
N ASP A 538 2.80 -22.53 2.00
CA ASP A 538 2.23 -22.66 0.65
C ASP A 538 2.66 -23.97 -0.01
N LEU A 539 1.77 -24.96 0.04
CA LEU A 539 2.04 -26.29 -0.50
C LEU A 539 1.72 -26.43 -1.99
N THR A 540 1.36 -25.34 -2.69
CA THR A 540 0.93 -25.41 -4.10
C THR A 540 1.98 -26.07 -5.00
N GLY A 541 1.56 -27.07 -5.78
CA GLY A 541 2.45 -27.83 -6.67
C GLY A 541 3.43 -28.80 -5.99
N ILE A 542 3.48 -28.88 -4.66
CA ILE A 542 4.40 -29.78 -3.93
C ILE A 542 3.82 -31.21 -3.84
N PRO A 543 4.56 -32.26 -4.26
CA PRO A 543 4.08 -33.64 -4.20
C PRO A 543 3.75 -34.16 -2.79
N ILE A 544 2.78 -35.08 -2.67
CA ILE A 544 2.36 -35.68 -1.38
C ILE A 544 3.48 -36.48 -0.71
N ASP A 545 4.34 -37.15 -1.48
CA ASP A 545 5.44 -37.93 -0.93
C ASP A 545 6.55 -37.05 -0.32
N LYS A 546 6.49 -35.73 -0.53
CA LYS A 546 7.40 -34.75 0.05
C LYS A 546 6.78 -34.02 1.23
N CYS A 547 5.55 -33.56 1.06
CA CYS A 547 4.79 -32.90 2.11
C CYS A 547 3.41 -33.55 2.22
N GLU A 548 3.10 -34.16 3.37
CA GLU A 548 1.78 -34.72 3.63
C GLU A 548 0.68 -33.65 3.50
N CYS A 549 -0.54 -34.08 3.17
CA CYS A 549 -1.67 -33.17 3.05
C CYS A 549 -2.00 -32.57 4.43
N LEU A 550 -2.26 -31.27 4.48
CA LEU A 550 -2.70 -30.61 5.70
C LEU A 550 -4.09 -31.14 6.11
N PRO A 551 -4.39 -31.18 7.41
CA PRO A 551 -5.68 -31.66 7.90
C PRO A 551 -6.82 -30.63 7.71
N THR A 552 -6.48 -29.37 7.42
CA THR A 552 -7.40 -28.28 7.09
C THR A 552 -6.81 -27.42 5.97
N ALA A 553 -7.68 -26.94 5.08
CA ALA A 553 -7.37 -25.92 4.07
C ALA A 553 -6.09 -26.14 3.23
N ASP A 554 -5.68 -27.40 2.98
CA ASP A 554 -4.55 -27.67 2.07
C ASP A 554 -4.87 -27.13 0.66
N PRO A 555 -4.08 -26.20 0.10
CA PRO A 555 -4.34 -25.63 -1.22
C PRO A 555 -4.36 -26.71 -2.33
N ARG A 556 -3.63 -27.81 -2.13
CA ARG A 556 -3.59 -28.93 -3.08
C ARG A 556 -4.86 -29.79 -3.07
N ALA A 557 -5.75 -29.61 -2.10
CA ALA A 557 -7.03 -30.31 -2.04
C ALA A 557 -8.06 -29.75 -3.04
N THR A 558 -7.87 -28.51 -3.52
CA THR A 558 -8.82 -27.80 -4.39
C THR A 558 -8.26 -27.42 -5.75
N VAL A 559 -6.96 -27.04 -5.82
CA VAL A 559 -6.36 -26.51 -7.06
C VAL A 559 -5.89 -27.62 -8.00
N ASP A 560 -5.11 -28.57 -7.48
CA ASP A 560 -4.45 -29.60 -8.31
C ASP A 560 -5.05 -31.00 -8.14
N GLY A 561 -5.96 -31.20 -7.17
CA GLY A 561 -6.54 -32.50 -6.85
C GLY A 561 -5.52 -33.54 -6.37
N ILE A 562 -4.34 -33.07 -5.96
CA ILE A 562 -3.26 -33.89 -5.43
C ILE A 562 -3.71 -34.48 -4.10
N CYS A 563 -4.20 -33.62 -3.18
CA CYS A 563 -4.78 -34.05 -1.92
C CYS A 563 -6.27 -34.38 -2.06
N ALA A 564 -6.75 -35.33 -1.24
CA ALA A 564 -8.16 -35.65 -1.20
C ALA A 564 -8.96 -34.43 -0.68
N PRO A 565 -10.10 -34.08 -1.32
CA PRO A 565 -10.86 -32.90 -0.95
C PRO A 565 -11.50 -33.08 0.43
N TYR A 566 -11.75 -31.97 1.12
CA TYR A 566 -12.44 -32.02 2.41
C TYR A 566 -13.95 -32.27 2.25
N CYS A 567 -14.51 -33.07 3.15
CA CYS A 567 -15.93 -33.36 3.17
C CYS A 567 -16.72 -32.12 3.60
N THR A 568 -17.61 -31.64 2.74
CA THR A 568 -18.51 -30.51 3.06
C THR A 568 -19.92 -30.96 3.45
N ALA A 569 -20.27 -32.21 3.12
CA ALA A 569 -21.48 -32.88 3.54
C ALA A 569 -21.32 -34.40 3.35
N LYS A 570 -22.31 -35.18 3.79
CA LYS A 570 -22.34 -36.63 3.60
C LYS A 570 -22.16 -37.02 2.12
N GLY A 571 -21.03 -37.64 1.80
CA GLY A 571 -20.70 -38.11 0.44
C GLY A 571 -20.39 -36.99 -0.56
N GLN A 572 -20.10 -35.77 -0.09
CA GLN A 572 -19.71 -34.64 -0.93
C GLN A 572 -18.32 -34.14 -0.54
N PRO A 573 -17.44 -33.84 -1.52
CA PRO A 573 -17.64 -33.99 -2.96
C PRO A 573 -17.53 -35.45 -3.46
N SER A 574 -17.02 -36.36 -2.64
CA SER A 574 -16.94 -37.79 -2.95
C SER A 574 -16.99 -38.63 -1.66
N ALA A 575 -17.23 -39.93 -1.76
CA ALA A 575 -17.13 -40.84 -0.61
C ALA A 575 -15.69 -40.95 -0.03
N SER A 576 -14.69 -40.55 -0.82
CA SER A 576 -13.27 -40.55 -0.46
C SER A 576 -12.76 -39.19 0.03
N CYS A 577 -13.63 -38.21 0.30
CA CYS A 577 -13.24 -36.95 0.91
C CYS A 577 -12.61 -37.15 2.31
N VAL A 578 -11.83 -36.20 2.82
CA VAL A 578 -11.21 -36.25 4.17
C VAL A 578 -12.00 -35.37 5.14
N CYS A 579 -12.11 -35.76 6.41
CA CYS A 579 -12.78 -34.91 7.39
C CYS A 579 -11.83 -33.77 7.77
N ASP A 580 -12.26 -32.55 7.50
CA ASP A 580 -11.57 -31.35 7.96
C ASP A 580 -11.51 -31.37 9.50
N THR A 581 -10.35 -31.03 10.06
CA THR A 581 -10.17 -30.91 11.51
C THR A 581 -10.56 -29.54 12.07
N ALA A 582 -10.74 -28.54 11.20
CA ALA A 582 -11.27 -27.25 11.61
C ALA A 582 -12.73 -27.40 12.08
N ASP A 583 -13.09 -26.70 13.15
CA ASP A 583 -14.46 -26.72 13.67
C ASP A 583 -15.34 -25.88 12.73
N GLN A 584 -16.08 -26.56 11.84
CA GLN A 584 -17.01 -25.91 10.93
C GLN A 584 -18.41 -25.83 11.56
N ASP A 585 -19.01 -24.64 11.54
CA ASP A 585 -20.30 -24.32 12.20
C ASP A 585 -21.45 -25.28 11.84
N THR A 586 -21.44 -25.89 10.66
CA THR A 586 -22.54 -26.73 10.16
C THR A 586 -22.16 -28.19 9.87
N TYR A 587 -20.86 -28.52 9.77
CA TYR A 587 -20.38 -29.86 9.47
C TYR A 587 -19.10 -30.19 10.27
N THR A 588 -19.28 -30.45 11.56
CA THR A 588 -18.17 -30.68 12.49
C THR A 588 -17.36 -31.95 12.15
N PRO A 589 -16.09 -32.04 12.58
CA PRO A 589 -15.26 -33.23 12.37
C PRO A 589 -15.93 -34.52 12.89
N ALA A 590 -16.64 -34.42 14.02
CA ALA A 590 -17.41 -35.53 14.60
C ALA A 590 -18.58 -35.96 13.69
N LYS A 591 -19.28 -34.99 13.09
CA LYS A 591 -20.38 -35.28 12.16
C LYS A 591 -19.87 -35.91 10.87
N CYS A 592 -18.75 -35.43 10.35
CA CYS A 592 -18.08 -36.03 9.20
C CYS A 592 -17.65 -37.48 9.45
N ALA A 593 -17.04 -37.75 10.61
CA ALA A 593 -16.62 -39.09 10.99
C ALA A 593 -17.80 -40.06 11.08
N GLU A 594 -18.92 -39.65 11.69
CA GLU A 594 -20.16 -40.45 11.74
C GLU A 594 -20.67 -40.77 10.32
N ASP A 595 -20.75 -39.76 9.46
CA ASP A 595 -21.26 -39.92 8.10
C ASP A 595 -20.38 -40.85 7.26
N LYS A 596 -19.06 -40.84 7.46
CA LYS A 596 -18.10 -41.78 6.84
C LYS A 596 -18.27 -43.23 7.31
N VAL A 597 -18.57 -43.45 8.59
CA VAL A 597 -18.76 -44.79 9.17
C VAL A 597 -20.00 -45.48 8.60
N THR A 598 -20.97 -44.72 8.06
CA THR A 598 -22.21 -45.28 7.50
C THR A 598 -22.11 -45.81 6.06
N ILE A 599 -20.92 -45.96 5.49
CA ILE A 599 -20.71 -46.74 4.26
C ILE A 599 -20.23 -48.14 4.69
N PRO A 600 -21.09 -49.17 4.74
CA PRO A 600 -20.63 -50.51 5.05
C PRO A 600 -19.76 -50.98 3.88
N ALA A 601 -18.49 -51.26 4.13
CA ALA A 601 -17.57 -51.90 3.19
C ALA A 601 -17.96 -53.34 2.79
N THR A 602 -19.21 -53.75 3.02
CA THR A 602 -19.72 -55.09 2.77
C THR A 602 -21.20 -55.05 2.36
N ALA A 603 -21.56 -54.24 1.37
CA ALA A 603 -22.78 -54.54 0.63
C ALA A 603 -22.56 -55.88 -0.09
N ASP A 604 -23.22 -56.94 0.39
CA ASP A 604 -23.20 -58.24 -0.26
C ASP A 604 -23.96 -58.14 -1.60
N CYS A 605 -23.23 -57.84 -2.67
CA CYS A 605 -23.77 -57.65 -4.01
C CYS A 605 -24.18 -58.98 -4.69
N THR A 606 -24.30 -60.09 -3.94
CA THR A 606 -24.79 -61.37 -4.48
C THR A 606 -26.30 -61.37 -4.76
N ASN A 607 -27.08 -60.49 -4.12
CA ASN A 607 -28.53 -60.38 -4.30
C ASN A 607 -28.99 -58.95 -4.62
N VAL A 608 -28.60 -58.47 -5.79
CA VAL A 608 -28.98 -57.14 -6.30
C VAL A 608 -30.48 -57.09 -6.64
N THR A 609 -31.18 -56.06 -6.18
CA THR A 609 -32.58 -55.76 -6.56
C THR A 609 -32.65 -54.46 -7.36
N LYS A 610 -33.82 -54.18 -7.97
CA LYS A 610 -34.05 -52.98 -8.81
C LYS A 610 -33.76 -51.65 -8.10
N ASP A 611 -33.84 -51.62 -6.77
CA ASP A 611 -33.68 -50.41 -5.93
C ASP A 611 -32.30 -50.37 -5.25
N THR A 612 -31.42 -51.34 -5.52
CA THR A 612 -30.07 -51.40 -4.94
C THR A 612 -29.19 -50.29 -5.54
N SER A 613 -28.69 -49.42 -4.67
CA SER A 613 -27.84 -48.27 -5.02
C SER A 613 -26.68 -48.65 -5.94
N ALA A 614 -26.48 -47.85 -7.00
CA ALA A 614 -25.35 -48.00 -7.92
C ALA A 614 -24.01 -47.55 -7.29
N VAL A 615 -24.06 -46.82 -6.17
CA VAL A 615 -22.88 -46.40 -5.41
C VAL A 615 -22.40 -47.52 -4.49
N ASP A 616 -23.33 -48.26 -3.88
CA ASP A 616 -23.01 -49.33 -2.94
C ASP A 616 -22.69 -50.66 -3.63
N CYS A 617 -23.30 -50.91 -4.81
CA CYS A 617 -22.97 -52.03 -5.69
C CYS A 617 -22.78 -51.53 -7.13
N PRO A 618 -21.54 -51.37 -7.63
CA PRO A 618 -21.30 -50.86 -8.97
C PRO A 618 -21.97 -51.72 -10.04
N CYS A 619 -22.46 -51.07 -11.11
CA CYS A 619 -23.11 -51.77 -12.21
C CYS A 619 -22.09 -52.64 -12.98
N PRO A 620 -22.43 -53.89 -13.37
CA PRO A 620 -21.53 -54.72 -14.15
C PRO A 620 -21.15 -54.07 -15.48
N THR A 621 -19.86 -54.14 -15.84
CA THR A 621 -19.36 -53.63 -17.13
C THR A 621 -19.46 -54.67 -18.25
N ASP A 622 -19.52 -55.96 -17.92
CA ASP A 622 -19.74 -57.01 -18.92
C ASP A 622 -21.17 -56.99 -19.44
N LYS A 623 -21.33 -57.10 -20.77
CA LYS A 623 -22.63 -56.99 -21.45
C LYS A 623 -23.60 -58.12 -21.11
N LYS A 624 -23.11 -59.31 -20.73
CA LYS A 624 -23.95 -60.45 -20.34
C LYS A 624 -24.37 -60.29 -18.88
N GLU A 625 -23.47 -59.86 -18.01
CA GLU A 625 -23.76 -59.60 -16.60
C GLU A 625 -24.68 -58.38 -16.41
N LEU A 626 -24.44 -57.31 -17.17
CA LEU A 626 -25.30 -56.12 -17.16
C LEU A 626 -26.72 -56.42 -17.61
N LYS A 627 -26.93 -57.41 -18.49
CA LYS A 627 -28.29 -57.85 -18.88
C LYS A 627 -28.97 -58.74 -17.84
N ALA A 628 -28.18 -59.35 -16.94
CA ALA A 628 -28.67 -60.16 -15.84
C ALA A 628 -28.92 -59.33 -14.58
N ASP A 629 -28.34 -58.12 -14.48
CA ASP A 629 -28.57 -57.18 -13.37
C ASP A 629 -30.03 -56.64 -13.40
N PRO A 630 -30.83 -56.86 -12.35
CA PRO A 630 -32.21 -56.40 -12.27
C PRO A 630 -32.39 -54.87 -12.41
N ARG A 631 -31.32 -54.09 -12.25
CA ARG A 631 -31.30 -52.62 -12.37
C ARG A 631 -31.07 -52.15 -13.80
N SER A 632 -30.85 -53.04 -14.77
CA SER A 632 -30.61 -52.70 -16.17
C SER A 632 -31.90 -52.48 -16.99
N GLY A 633 -33.07 -52.65 -16.37
CA GLY A 633 -34.37 -52.42 -16.99
C GLY A 633 -34.55 -50.97 -17.46
N LYS A 634 -35.50 -50.73 -18.37
CA LYS A 634 -35.76 -49.39 -18.93
C LYS A 634 -36.16 -48.42 -17.80
N GLY A 635 -35.26 -47.49 -17.46
CA GLY A 635 -35.42 -46.54 -16.36
C GLY A 635 -34.79 -46.97 -15.01
N GLY A 636 -34.06 -48.08 -14.98
CA GLY A 636 -33.34 -48.55 -13.80
C GLY A 636 -32.00 -47.84 -13.56
N LEU A 637 -31.47 -47.98 -12.34
CA LEU A 637 -30.27 -47.30 -11.86
C LEU A 637 -28.99 -47.61 -12.67
N CYS A 638 -28.95 -48.76 -13.37
CA CYS A 638 -27.84 -49.17 -14.25
C CYS A 638 -28.16 -49.01 -15.74
N ALA A 639 -29.22 -48.30 -16.10
CA ALA A 639 -29.68 -48.16 -17.49
C ALA A 639 -28.90 -47.14 -18.34
N ALA A 640 -27.83 -46.53 -17.81
CA ALA A 640 -27.06 -45.50 -18.49
C ALA A 640 -25.59 -45.92 -18.69
N GLY A 641 -25.12 -45.98 -19.94
CA GLY A 641 -23.67 -45.99 -20.17
C GLY A 641 -23.14 -46.26 -21.57
N SER A 642 -23.77 -47.10 -22.41
CA SER A 642 -23.06 -47.59 -23.62
C SER A 642 -23.40 -46.90 -24.96
N MET A 643 -24.24 -45.85 -25.00
CA MET A 643 -24.64 -45.23 -26.29
C MET A 643 -24.48 -43.70 -26.39
N ARG A 644 -23.85 -43.01 -25.42
CA ARG A 644 -23.61 -41.56 -25.57
C ARG A 644 -22.31 -41.21 -26.30
N ALA A 645 -21.30 -42.08 -26.32
CA ALA A 645 -20.05 -41.83 -27.07
C ALA A 645 -20.16 -42.11 -28.58
N ALA A 646 -21.05 -43.02 -29.02
CA ALA A 646 -21.15 -43.40 -30.43
C ALA A 646 -22.07 -42.48 -31.27
N LEU A 647 -22.99 -41.73 -30.65
CA LEU A 647 -23.92 -40.86 -31.40
C LEU A 647 -23.32 -39.48 -31.73
N ALA A 648 -22.34 -39.00 -30.97
CA ALA A 648 -21.68 -37.72 -31.23
C ALA A 648 -20.77 -37.77 -32.48
N VAL A 649 -20.19 -38.93 -32.80
CA VAL A 649 -19.29 -39.09 -33.96
C VAL A 649 -20.05 -39.17 -35.29
N VAL A 650 -21.30 -39.68 -35.29
CA VAL A 650 -22.10 -39.83 -36.52
C VAL A 650 -22.77 -38.52 -36.96
N VAL A 651 -23.11 -37.64 -36.01
CA VAL A 651 -23.72 -36.34 -36.31
C VAL A 651 -22.69 -35.35 -36.88
N SER A 652 -21.44 -35.39 -36.41
CA SER A 652 -20.37 -34.49 -36.89
C SER A 652 -19.80 -34.89 -38.26
N ALA A 653 -19.77 -36.18 -38.60
CA ALA A 653 -19.13 -36.67 -39.83
C ALA A 653 -20.05 -36.69 -41.07
N LEU A 654 -21.38 -36.79 -40.90
CA LEU A 654 -22.31 -36.97 -42.03
C LEU A 654 -23.23 -35.78 -42.29
N ILE A 655 -23.55 -34.96 -41.29
CA ILE A 655 -24.52 -33.87 -41.45
C ILE A 655 -23.84 -32.56 -41.86
N ILE A 656 -22.63 -32.29 -41.37
CA ILE A 656 -21.90 -31.05 -41.64
C ILE A 656 -21.45 -30.93 -43.13
N PRO A 657 -21.02 -32.00 -43.84
CA PRO A 657 -20.71 -31.89 -45.26
C PRO A 657 -21.93 -31.66 -46.17
N ALA A 658 -23.13 -32.06 -45.74
CA ALA A 658 -24.35 -31.95 -46.55
C ALA A 658 -24.96 -30.54 -46.53
N PHE A 659 -24.69 -29.74 -45.50
CA PHE A 659 -25.16 -28.35 -45.41
C PHE A 659 -24.32 -27.35 -46.20
N ILE A 660 -23.10 -27.72 -46.64
CA ILE A 660 -22.23 -26.87 -47.46
C ILE A 660 -22.69 -26.84 -48.94
N LEU A 661 -23.61 -27.71 -49.37
CA LEU A 661 -24.15 -27.71 -50.74
C LEU A 661 -25.44 -26.88 -50.90
N PHE A 662 -25.91 -26.21 -49.84
CA PHE A 662 -27.16 -25.43 -49.87
C PHE A 662 -27.01 -23.95 -49.43
N PHE A 663 -25.78 -23.44 -49.30
CA PHE A 663 -25.49 -22.02 -49.11
C PHE A 663 -24.50 -21.50 -50.15
#